data_AF-A0A7K2NY99-F1
#
_entry.id   AF-A0A7K2NY99-F1
#
_cell.length_a   1.000
_cell.length_b   1.000
_cell.length_c   1.000
_cell.angle_alpha   90.00
_cell.angle_beta   90.00
_cell.angle_gamma   90.00
#
_symmetry.space_group_name_H-M   'P 1'
#
loop_
_entity.id
_entity.type
_entity.pdbx_description
1 polymer ?
#
loop_
_entity_poly.entity_id
_entity_poly.type
_entity_poly.pdbx_seq_one_letter_code
_entity_poly.pdbx_strand_id
1 'polypeptide(L)'
;PTDFAVNGTSCAGAHRPPITVLTSPEAGAVYSRGEAVPLAATAAAADGATISKVEFYDDATLLGTDTSSPYTYSASGLTVGSHSLVAKAYDSMGASADSTPVGVTVAAGPTVVASPGQLGVQQGESGTYEVKLSEQPTANVTVTTSRASGNTGLTLTGGASLTFTPSNWDTAQRVTVSADASGSGSAVFESTAPGLGKAAVTVTQLAAAKDYDARFLELYGKITDPANGYFSPEGIPYHSVETLIVEAPDHGHETTSEAYSYLLWLQAMYGKVTGDWTRFNNAWEIMETYMIPTHADQPTNSSYNASKPATYAPELDTPNEYPAPLDGTVSVGSDPIAGELKSAYGTDDVYGMHWLQDVDNTYGYGNSPGKCEAGPADTGPSYINTFQRGAQESVWETVPQPTCDAFKYGGRNGYLDLFTGDASYAKQWKFTNAPDADARAVQAAYWADIWAGEQGKSGEISATLDKAAKMGDYLRYAMFDKYFKKVGNCVGPSACPAGTGKDSSHYLLSWYYAWGGAVDTSAGWAWRIGSSHTHGGYQNPLAAYALSTDADLKPKSATGQSDWAKSLDRQVEFYRWLQSDEGAIAGGATNSWAGRYATPPAGTPTFYGMYYDEKPVYHDPPSNQWFGFQAWSMERVAEYYQQSGDADAKAVLDKWVDWALSETTVNPDGTFRIPSTLQWSGQPDTWNASSPGDNGGLHVEVADYTNDVGVAAAYAKTLTYYADRSGDTEAASTAKALLDGMWENNQDALGIAVPETRADYNRFDDGIYVPSGWTGTMPNGDTIDASSTFASIRSFYQDDPAWSKIESYLQGGAAPTFTYHRFWAQADIALAMGSYAELLE
;
A
#
# COMPACT_ATOMS: atom_id res chain seq x y z
N PRO A 1 40.76 22.55 -46.73
CA PRO A 1 40.30 22.96 -48.08
C PRO A 1 38.77 22.88 -48.15
N THR A 2 38.09 24.01 -48.38
CA THR A 2 36.62 24.08 -48.48
C THR A 2 36.08 23.72 -49.87
N ASP A 3 36.97 23.45 -50.83
CA ASP A 3 36.63 22.86 -52.12
C ASP A 3 37.83 22.08 -52.66
N PHE A 4 37.62 20.84 -53.11
CA PHE A 4 38.58 20.09 -53.92
C PHE A 4 37.82 19.13 -54.84
N ALA A 5 38.41 18.77 -55.97
CA ALA A 5 37.80 17.86 -56.93
C ALA A 5 38.61 16.56 -57.06
N VAL A 6 37.93 15.42 -57.11
CA VAL A 6 38.50 14.13 -57.53
C VAL A 6 37.97 13.82 -58.92
N ASN A 7 38.85 13.65 -59.90
CA ASN A 7 38.49 13.35 -61.30
C ASN A 7 37.44 14.29 -61.91
N GLY A 8 37.51 15.59 -61.60
CA GLY A 8 36.59 16.60 -62.16
C GLY A 8 35.22 16.70 -61.47
N THR A 9 34.98 15.90 -60.42
CA THR A 9 33.78 16.00 -59.59
C THR A 9 34.10 16.87 -58.36
N SER A 10 33.41 17.99 -58.18
CA SER A 10 33.57 18.85 -56.99
C SER A 10 33.09 18.11 -55.75
N CYS A 11 33.95 17.95 -54.75
CA CYS A 11 33.59 17.49 -53.43
C CYS A 11 33.30 18.73 -52.55
N ALA A 12 32.13 19.34 -52.74
CA ALA A 12 31.56 20.21 -51.72
C ALA A 12 31.26 19.31 -50.50
N GLY A 13 31.66 19.73 -49.28
CA GLY A 13 31.53 18.91 -48.07
C GLY A 13 30.12 18.36 -47.82
N ALA A 14 29.95 17.54 -46.77
CA ALA A 14 28.64 17.04 -46.39
C ALA A 14 27.62 18.19 -46.24
N HIS A 15 26.46 18.04 -46.88
CA HIS A 15 25.37 19.02 -46.84
C HIS A 15 24.99 19.38 -45.41
N ARG A 16 24.93 20.68 -45.10
CA ARG A 16 24.62 21.15 -43.76
C ARG A 16 23.11 21.14 -43.52
N PRO A 17 22.63 20.58 -42.39
CA PRO A 17 21.22 20.63 -42.04
C PRO A 17 20.76 22.09 -41.83
N PRO A 18 19.44 22.35 -41.91
CA PRO A 18 18.90 23.69 -41.65
C PRO A 18 19.17 24.14 -40.20
N ILE A 19 18.95 25.41 -39.91
CA ILE A 19 18.88 25.96 -38.55
C ILE A 19 17.42 26.23 -38.24
N THR A 20 16.95 25.79 -37.07
CA THR A 20 15.57 25.94 -36.62
C THR A 20 15.54 26.59 -35.24
N VAL A 21 14.69 27.59 -35.06
CA VAL A 21 14.46 28.25 -33.77
C VAL A 21 12.96 28.35 -33.53
N LEU A 22 12.49 27.78 -32.43
CA LEU A 22 11.13 28.00 -31.93
C LEU A 22 11.11 29.37 -31.24
N THR A 23 10.33 30.30 -31.78
CA THR A 23 10.24 31.71 -31.34
C THR A 23 9.00 32.01 -30.49
N SER A 24 8.05 31.09 -30.43
CA SER A 24 6.89 31.12 -29.53
C SER A 24 6.49 29.66 -29.25
N PRO A 25 6.13 29.29 -28.01
CA PRO A 25 5.96 30.15 -26.82
C PRO A 25 7.29 30.62 -26.21
N GLU A 26 7.22 31.49 -25.19
CA GLU A 26 8.37 31.80 -24.34
C GLU A 26 8.60 30.66 -23.33
N ALA A 27 9.87 30.42 -22.95
CA ALA A 27 10.19 29.39 -21.96
C ALA A 27 9.58 29.75 -20.59
N GLY A 28 8.89 28.79 -19.97
CA GLY A 28 8.17 28.95 -18.72
C GLY A 28 6.77 29.57 -18.87
N ALA A 29 6.26 29.76 -20.10
CA ALA A 29 4.90 30.23 -20.29
C ALA A 29 3.88 29.26 -19.66
N VAL A 30 2.83 29.82 -19.07
CA VAL A 30 1.73 29.05 -18.46
C VAL A 30 0.46 29.28 -19.26
N TYR A 31 -0.18 28.19 -19.68
CA TYR A 31 -1.46 28.18 -20.39
C TYR A 31 -2.52 27.49 -19.55
N SER A 32 -3.79 27.82 -19.73
CA SER A 32 -4.87 27.08 -19.06
C SER A 32 -5.27 25.84 -19.87
N ARG A 33 -5.73 24.78 -19.21
CA ARG A 33 -6.31 23.60 -19.89
C ARG A 33 -7.32 24.03 -20.95
N GLY A 34 -7.12 23.57 -22.19
CA GLY A 34 -8.01 23.86 -23.32
C GLY A 34 -7.71 25.17 -24.05
N GLU A 35 -6.84 26.02 -23.51
CA GLU A 35 -6.27 27.14 -24.25
C GLU A 35 -5.33 26.64 -25.34
N ALA A 36 -5.34 27.29 -26.50
CA ALA A 36 -4.44 26.92 -27.59
C ALA A 36 -3.05 27.55 -27.36
N VAL A 37 -2.00 26.74 -27.40
CA VAL A 37 -0.62 27.18 -27.30
C VAL A 37 -0.10 27.59 -28.68
N PRO A 38 0.20 28.88 -28.91
CA PRO A 38 0.73 29.33 -30.19
C PRO A 38 2.19 28.89 -30.34
N LEU A 39 2.48 28.18 -31.41
CA LEU A 39 3.82 27.81 -31.84
C LEU A 39 4.20 28.63 -33.06
N ALA A 40 5.36 29.27 -33.01
CA ALA A 40 5.93 29.96 -34.15
C ALA A 40 7.41 29.62 -34.25
N ALA A 41 7.89 29.34 -35.46
CA ALA A 41 9.29 28.99 -35.68
C ALA A 41 9.90 29.76 -36.85
N THR A 42 11.20 30.01 -36.75
CA THR A 42 12.01 30.48 -37.87
C THR A 42 12.96 29.36 -38.28
N ALA A 43 13.12 29.18 -39.59
CA ALA A 43 14.02 28.18 -40.14
C ALA A 43 14.82 28.76 -41.31
N ALA A 44 16.10 28.40 -41.41
CA ALA A 44 16.98 28.84 -42.48
C ALA A 44 17.77 27.66 -43.04
N ALA A 45 17.69 27.46 -44.36
CA ALA A 45 18.43 26.41 -45.05
C ALA A 45 19.88 26.83 -45.34
N ALA A 46 20.78 25.87 -45.45
CA ALA A 46 22.18 26.06 -45.82
C ALA A 46 22.45 25.58 -47.25
N ASP A 47 23.66 25.85 -47.76
CA ASP A 47 24.21 25.28 -49.00
C ASP A 47 23.30 25.44 -50.26
N GLY A 48 22.48 26.50 -50.29
CA GLY A 48 21.58 26.82 -51.41
C GLY A 48 20.27 26.02 -51.43
N ALA A 49 19.99 25.20 -50.42
CA ALA A 49 18.70 24.53 -50.25
C ALA A 49 17.58 25.51 -49.83
N THR A 50 16.33 25.06 -49.90
CA THR A 50 15.16 25.77 -49.34
C THR A 50 14.53 24.95 -48.22
N ILE A 51 13.86 25.59 -47.26
CA ILE A 51 13.07 24.87 -46.25
C ILE A 51 11.81 24.29 -46.92
N SER A 52 11.59 22.99 -46.76
CA SER A 52 10.45 22.27 -47.33
C SER A 52 9.25 22.21 -46.37
N LYS A 53 9.50 22.04 -45.06
CA LYS A 53 8.48 22.07 -44.00
C LYS A 53 9.10 22.31 -42.61
N VAL A 54 8.28 22.73 -41.66
CA VAL A 54 8.55 22.70 -40.23
C VAL A 54 7.48 21.87 -39.53
N GLU A 55 7.90 20.94 -38.70
CA GLU A 55 7.06 20.13 -37.83
C GLU A 55 7.16 20.62 -36.40
N PHE A 56 6.06 20.58 -35.65
CA PHE A 56 6.00 20.98 -34.26
C PHE A 56 5.67 19.78 -33.38
N TYR A 57 6.38 19.63 -32.28
CA TYR A 57 6.30 18.49 -31.38
C TYR A 57 6.06 18.92 -29.93
N ASP A 58 5.43 18.03 -29.18
CA ASP A 58 5.43 17.99 -27.72
C ASP A 58 6.13 16.69 -27.30
N ASP A 59 7.30 16.80 -26.67
CA ASP A 59 8.25 15.71 -26.51
C ASP A 59 8.52 14.98 -27.85
N ALA A 60 8.09 13.72 -27.96
CA ALA A 60 8.22 12.91 -29.17
C ALA A 60 6.95 12.93 -30.06
N THR A 61 5.86 13.53 -29.60
CA THR A 61 4.55 13.50 -30.27
C THR A 61 4.43 14.63 -31.27
N LEU A 62 4.18 14.30 -32.54
CA LEU A 62 3.96 15.30 -33.60
C LEU A 62 2.60 15.99 -33.38
N LEU A 63 2.64 17.30 -33.18
CA LEU A 63 1.44 18.13 -33.05
C LEU A 63 0.92 18.58 -34.41
N GLY A 64 1.82 18.99 -35.31
CA GLY A 64 1.42 19.51 -36.62
C GLY A 64 2.59 19.87 -37.54
N THR A 65 2.27 20.21 -38.79
CA THR A 65 3.24 20.53 -39.84
C THR A 65 2.82 21.79 -40.57
N ASP A 66 3.76 22.70 -40.83
CA ASP A 66 3.58 23.87 -41.68
C ASP A 66 4.62 23.87 -42.82
N THR A 67 4.16 24.03 -44.06
CA THR A 67 4.98 24.03 -45.28
C THR A 67 5.28 25.43 -45.80
N SER A 68 4.76 26.47 -45.15
CA SER A 68 4.77 27.85 -45.65
C SER A 68 5.30 28.82 -44.59
N SER A 69 6.33 29.60 -44.92
CA SER A 69 6.82 30.65 -44.04
C SER A 69 5.89 31.88 -44.07
N PRO A 70 5.54 32.51 -42.93
CA PRO A 70 6.02 32.21 -41.57
C PRO A 70 5.41 30.94 -40.98
N TYR A 71 6.26 30.08 -40.39
CA TYR A 71 5.86 28.78 -39.87
C TYR A 71 5.15 28.92 -38.52
N THR A 72 3.88 28.53 -38.48
CA THR A 72 3.04 28.66 -37.29
C THR A 72 2.15 27.44 -37.08
N TYR A 73 1.86 27.13 -35.82
CA TYR A 73 0.89 26.12 -35.44
C TYR A 73 0.18 26.53 -34.14
N SER A 74 -1.07 26.12 -33.97
CA SER A 74 -1.85 26.40 -32.76
C SER A 74 -2.14 25.07 -32.08
N ALA A 75 -1.35 24.71 -31.07
CA ALA A 75 -1.48 23.43 -30.38
C ALA A 75 -2.66 23.48 -29.42
N SER A 76 -3.63 22.59 -29.59
CA SER A 76 -4.81 22.50 -28.73
C SER A 76 -4.90 21.10 -28.12
N GLY A 77 -5.54 21.00 -26.96
CA GLY A 77 -5.71 19.70 -26.28
C GLY A 77 -4.46 19.16 -25.61
N LEU A 78 -3.46 20.01 -25.32
CA LEU A 78 -2.36 19.64 -24.43
C LEU A 78 -2.92 19.29 -23.05
N THR A 79 -2.39 18.22 -22.45
CA THR A 79 -2.77 17.74 -21.11
C THR A 79 -2.35 18.75 -20.04
N VAL A 80 -2.82 18.61 -18.79
CA VAL A 80 -2.30 19.43 -17.69
C VAL A 80 -0.93 18.89 -17.30
N GLY A 81 0.02 19.79 -17.02
CA GLY A 81 1.38 19.43 -16.64
C GLY A 81 2.43 20.20 -17.43
N SER A 82 3.68 19.76 -17.30
CA SER A 82 4.82 20.32 -18.02
C SER A 82 4.92 19.73 -19.43
N HIS A 83 5.22 20.58 -20.41
CA HIS A 83 5.36 20.21 -21.82
C HIS A 83 6.70 20.73 -22.36
N SER A 84 7.30 19.98 -23.30
CA SER A 84 8.58 20.33 -23.93
C SER A 84 8.38 20.47 -25.43
N LEU A 85 8.26 21.72 -25.90
CA LEU A 85 7.87 22.01 -27.28
C LEU A 85 9.10 22.17 -28.18
N VAL A 86 9.09 21.51 -29.34
CA VAL A 86 10.20 21.51 -30.30
C VAL A 86 9.69 21.81 -31.72
N ALA A 87 10.42 22.65 -32.46
CA ALA A 87 10.23 22.79 -33.90
C ALA A 87 11.34 22.04 -34.66
N LYS A 88 10.97 21.31 -35.71
CA LYS A 88 11.89 20.56 -36.57
C LYS A 88 11.74 20.98 -38.02
N ALA A 89 12.76 21.64 -38.57
CA ALA A 89 12.75 22.02 -39.98
C ALA A 89 13.38 20.95 -40.86
N TYR A 90 12.84 20.79 -42.06
CA TYR A 90 13.36 19.95 -43.13
C TYR A 90 13.70 20.83 -44.32
N ASP A 91 14.82 20.56 -44.99
CA ASP A 91 15.17 21.23 -46.24
C ASP A 91 14.78 20.42 -47.48
N SER A 92 14.99 21.00 -48.65
CA SER A 92 14.68 20.42 -49.96
C SER A 92 15.59 19.24 -50.35
N MET A 93 16.66 18.99 -49.59
CA MET A 93 17.63 17.91 -49.81
C MET A 93 17.45 16.78 -48.79
N GLY A 94 16.47 16.89 -47.89
CA GLY A 94 16.08 15.86 -46.93
C GLY A 94 16.84 15.91 -45.60
N ALA A 95 17.68 16.92 -45.37
CA ALA A 95 18.29 17.11 -44.05
C ALA A 95 17.34 17.84 -43.10
N SER A 96 17.49 17.60 -41.81
CA SER A 96 16.62 18.17 -40.77
C SER A 96 17.40 18.63 -39.54
N ALA A 97 16.87 19.61 -38.83
CA ALA A 97 17.38 20.05 -37.53
C ALA A 97 16.26 20.48 -36.59
N ASP A 98 16.42 20.13 -35.32
CA ASP A 98 15.52 20.46 -34.23
C ASP A 98 15.92 21.81 -33.62
N SER A 99 14.95 22.56 -33.07
CA SER A 99 15.20 23.71 -32.21
C SER A 99 15.65 23.27 -30.82
N THR A 100 16.14 24.22 -30.02
CA THR A 100 16.17 24.02 -28.56
C THR A 100 14.74 23.79 -28.05
N PRO A 101 14.49 22.81 -27.16
CA PRO A 101 13.18 22.63 -26.56
C PRO A 101 12.78 23.85 -25.72
N VAL A 102 11.50 24.20 -25.75
CA VAL A 102 10.90 25.26 -24.93
C VAL A 102 9.91 24.62 -23.96
N GLY A 103 10.23 24.69 -22.67
CA GLY A 103 9.35 24.20 -21.62
C GLY A 103 8.16 25.15 -21.38
N VAL A 104 6.94 24.63 -21.29
CA VAL A 104 5.74 25.37 -20.87
C VAL A 104 4.95 24.55 -19.85
N THR A 105 4.02 25.18 -19.14
CA THR A 105 3.11 24.50 -18.21
C THR A 105 1.66 24.73 -18.62
N VAL A 106 0.86 23.67 -18.66
CA VAL A 106 -0.59 23.77 -18.81
C VAL A 106 -1.22 23.56 -17.43
N ALA A 107 -1.81 24.61 -16.86
CA ALA A 107 -2.45 24.59 -15.55
C ALA A 107 -3.89 24.02 -15.62
N ALA A 108 -4.30 23.30 -14.57
CA ALA A 108 -5.68 22.91 -14.37
C ALA A 108 -6.51 24.18 -14.04
N GLY A 109 -7.20 24.75 -15.02
CA GLY A 109 -8.11 25.89 -14.81
C GLY A 109 -9.33 25.53 -13.94
N PRO A 110 -10.31 26.45 -13.78
CA PRO A 110 -11.51 26.22 -12.98
C PRO A 110 -12.29 24.98 -13.45
N THR A 111 -12.91 24.26 -12.53
CA THR A 111 -13.65 23.01 -12.81
C THR A 111 -15.07 23.05 -12.30
N VAL A 112 -15.92 22.25 -12.92
CA VAL A 112 -17.16 21.78 -12.31
C VAL A 112 -16.76 20.78 -11.21
N VAL A 113 -17.37 20.90 -10.05
CA VAL A 113 -17.20 20.00 -8.90
C VAL A 113 -18.53 19.31 -8.66
N ALA A 114 -18.53 17.99 -8.53
CA ALA A 114 -19.71 17.22 -8.13
C ALA A 114 -19.44 16.48 -6.82
N SER A 115 -20.45 16.36 -5.96
CA SER A 115 -20.36 15.63 -4.71
C SER A 115 -21.71 14.98 -4.37
N PRO A 116 -21.76 13.68 -4.02
CA PRO A 116 -20.63 12.73 -4.06
C PRO A 116 -20.23 12.37 -5.50
N GLY A 117 -18.99 11.87 -5.69
CA GLY A 117 -18.49 11.34 -6.97
C GLY A 117 -19.10 9.98 -7.35
N GLN A 118 -19.77 9.32 -6.41
CA GLN A 118 -20.55 8.11 -6.64
C GLN A 118 -21.90 8.18 -5.94
N LEU A 119 -22.93 7.57 -6.55
CA LEU A 119 -24.29 7.59 -6.02
C LEU A 119 -24.98 6.24 -6.25
N GLY A 120 -25.37 5.56 -5.18
CA GLY A 120 -26.30 4.44 -5.25
C GLY A 120 -27.74 4.93 -5.45
N VAL A 121 -28.47 4.40 -6.42
CA VAL A 121 -29.91 4.66 -6.61
C VAL A 121 -30.65 3.34 -6.64
N GLN A 122 -31.57 3.15 -5.70
CA GLN A 122 -32.38 1.94 -5.61
C GLN A 122 -33.29 1.80 -6.82
N GLN A 123 -33.52 0.56 -7.25
CA GLN A 123 -34.50 0.22 -8.28
C GLN A 123 -35.86 0.88 -7.99
N GLY A 124 -36.32 1.73 -8.91
CA GLY A 124 -37.59 2.44 -8.82
C GLY A 124 -37.54 3.79 -8.10
N GLU A 125 -36.40 4.16 -7.51
CA GLU A 125 -36.24 5.39 -6.73
C GLU A 125 -35.41 6.45 -7.47
N SER A 126 -35.23 7.60 -6.82
CA SER A 126 -34.36 8.69 -7.27
C SER A 126 -33.30 9.03 -6.23
N GLY A 127 -32.06 9.24 -6.70
CA GLY A 127 -30.99 9.82 -5.91
C GLY A 127 -30.61 11.20 -6.41
N THR A 128 -29.92 11.97 -5.56
CA THR A 128 -29.40 13.29 -5.94
C THR A 128 -27.93 13.42 -5.58
N TYR A 129 -27.15 14.04 -6.48
CA TYR A 129 -25.83 14.58 -6.18
C TYR A 129 -25.82 16.09 -6.42
N GLU A 130 -24.84 16.78 -5.85
CA GLU A 130 -24.72 18.23 -5.94
C GLU A 130 -23.60 18.64 -6.88
N VAL A 131 -23.75 19.80 -7.53
CA VAL A 131 -22.79 20.38 -8.48
C VAL A 131 -22.53 21.84 -8.13
N LYS A 132 -21.28 22.27 -8.19
CA LYS A 132 -20.84 23.67 -8.07
C LYS A 132 -19.64 23.96 -8.99
N LEU A 133 -19.13 25.19 -8.99
CA LEU A 133 -17.85 25.54 -9.61
C LEU A 133 -16.75 25.62 -8.55
N SER A 134 -15.50 25.36 -8.96
CA SER A 134 -14.33 25.46 -8.07
C SER A 134 -13.84 26.89 -7.86
N GLU A 135 -14.22 27.82 -8.72
CA GLU A 135 -13.79 29.22 -8.67
C GLU A 135 -14.92 30.16 -9.13
N GLN A 136 -14.88 31.40 -8.63
CA GLN A 136 -15.79 32.47 -9.04
C GLN A 136 -15.64 32.79 -10.53
N PRO A 137 -16.69 32.58 -11.35
CA PRO A 137 -16.63 32.93 -12.76
C PRO A 137 -16.80 34.44 -12.93
N THR A 138 -16.23 34.98 -14.02
CA THR A 138 -16.37 36.40 -14.38
C THR A 138 -17.69 36.73 -15.06
N ALA A 139 -18.45 35.72 -15.48
CA ALA A 139 -19.78 35.80 -16.07
C ALA A 139 -20.61 34.55 -15.72
N ASN A 140 -21.88 34.52 -16.11
CA ASN A 140 -22.71 33.33 -15.87
C ASN A 140 -22.21 32.14 -16.70
N VAL A 141 -22.00 31.01 -16.04
CA VAL A 141 -21.62 29.72 -16.60
C VAL A 141 -22.83 28.79 -16.58
N THR A 142 -23.12 28.15 -17.71
CA THR A 142 -24.13 27.08 -17.78
C THR A 142 -23.43 25.74 -17.78
N VAL A 143 -23.70 24.92 -16.76
CA VAL A 143 -23.24 23.55 -16.66
C VAL A 143 -24.34 22.64 -17.16
N THR A 144 -24.03 21.80 -18.15
CA THR A 144 -24.94 20.79 -18.70
C THR A 144 -24.56 19.42 -18.19
N THR A 145 -25.55 18.64 -17.75
CA THR A 145 -25.35 17.28 -17.26
C THR A 145 -25.98 16.28 -18.22
N SER A 146 -25.26 15.21 -18.55
CA SER A 146 -25.79 14.10 -19.36
C SER A 146 -25.15 12.77 -19.00
N ARG A 147 -25.85 11.66 -19.26
CA ARG A 147 -25.28 10.31 -19.13
C ARG A 147 -24.26 10.10 -20.25
N ALA A 148 -23.00 9.94 -19.89
CA ALA A 148 -21.90 9.72 -20.81
C ALA A 148 -21.76 8.25 -21.23
N SER A 149 -22.02 7.31 -20.31
CA SER A 149 -21.88 5.86 -20.57
C SER A 149 -22.67 5.00 -19.58
N GLY A 150 -22.73 3.70 -19.83
CA GLY A 150 -23.21 2.68 -18.89
C GLY A 150 -24.73 2.43 -18.90
N ASN A 151 -25.25 1.97 -17.76
CA ASN A 151 -26.60 1.47 -17.56
C ASN A 151 -27.68 2.46 -18.03
N THR A 152 -28.45 2.04 -19.04
CA THR A 152 -29.51 2.88 -19.62
C THR A 152 -30.75 3.03 -18.75
N GLY A 153 -30.93 2.15 -17.76
CA GLY A 153 -31.99 2.23 -16.75
C GLY A 153 -31.74 3.29 -15.67
N LEU A 154 -30.59 3.98 -15.70
CA LEU A 154 -30.34 5.17 -14.90
C LEU A 154 -30.60 6.43 -15.75
N THR A 155 -31.63 7.19 -15.39
CA THR A 155 -32.13 8.31 -16.19
C THR A 155 -32.00 9.63 -15.44
N LEU A 156 -31.42 10.64 -16.08
CA LEU A 156 -31.38 12.00 -15.57
C LEU A 156 -32.80 12.58 -15.54
N THR A 157 -33.30 12.93 -14.35
CA THR A 157 -34.66 13.45 -14.15
C THR A 157 -34.70 14.87 -13.61
N GLY A 158 -33.57 15.41 -13.14
CA GLY A 158 -33.42 16.80 -12.69
C GLY A 158 -31.99 17.31 -12.84
N GLY A 159 -31.81 18.63 -13.02
CA GLY A 159 -30.48 19.26 -13.09
C GLY A 159 -29.71 19.06 -14.39
N ALA A 160 -30.40 18.83 -15.52
CA ALA A 160 -29.76 18.69 -16.84
C ALA A 160 -29.06 19.97 -17.33
N SER A 161 -29.48 21.14 -16.84
CA SER A 161 -28.86 22.44 -17.10
C SER A 161 -28.92 23.28 -15.84
N LEU A 162 -27.76 23.66 -15.31
CA LEU A 162 -27.58 24.44 -14.10
C LEU A 162 -26.86 25.75 -14.44
N THR A 163 -27.29 26.87 -13.87
CA THR A 163 -26.65 28.18 -14.11
C THR A 163 -25.95 28.66 -12.85
N PHE A 164 -24.66 28.91 -12.98
CA PHE A 164 -23.80 29.48 -11.96
C PHE A 164 -23.41 30.90 -12.37
N THR A 165 -23.61 31.86 -11.49
CA THR A 165 -23.30 33.28 -11.65
C THR A 165 -22.07 33.61 -10.79
N PRO A 166 -21.46 34.79 -10.97
CA PRO A 166 -20.41 35.25 -10.07
C PRO A 166 -20.83 35.28 -8.59
N SER A 167 -22.12 35.24 -8.26
CA SER A 167 -22.64 35.33 -6.88
C SER A 167 -23.12 34.01 -6.28
N ASN A 168 -23.24 32.92 -7.05
CA ASN A 168 -23.73 31.62 -6.54
C ASN A 168 -22.90 30.42 -7.04
N TRP A 169 -21.72 30.67 -7.61
CA TRP A 169 -20.85 29.64 -8.19
C TRP A 169 -20.44 28.55 -7.21
N ASP A 170 -20.30 28.92 -5.94
CA ASP A 170 -19.94 28.07 -4.80
C ASP A 170 -21.15 27.44 -4.11
N THR A 171 -22.36 27.86 -4.49
CA THR A 171 -23.62 27.33 -3.94
C THR A 171 -24.00 26.07 -4.70
N ALA A 172 -24.00 24.94 -4.00
CA ALA A 172 -24.28 23.63 -4.59
C ALA A 172 -25.72 23.56 -5.15
N GLN A 173 -25.86 23.05 -6.38
CA GLN A 173 -27.13 22.84 -7.07
C GLN A 173 -27.32 21.35 -7.37
N ARG A 174 -28.55 20.84 -7.23
CA ARG A 174 -28.83 19.40 -7.28
C ARG A 174 -29.03 18.88 -8.71
N VAL A 175 -28.45 17.72 -8.97
CA VAL A 175 -28.77 16.84 -10.09
C VAL A 175 -29.55 15.64 -9.55
N THR A 176 -30.56 15.17 -10.27
CA THR A 176 -31.40 14.03 -9.88
C THR A 176 -31.34 12.94 -10.93
N VAL A 177 -31.08 11.72 -10.50
CA VAL A 177 -31.06 10.51 -11.35
C VAL A 177 -32.05 9.51 -10.77
N SER A 178 -32.92 8.97 -11.63
CA SER A 178 -33.86 7.91 -11.29
C SER A 178 -33.37 6.57 -11.84
N ALA A 179 -33.57 5.51 -11.08
CA ALA A 179 -33.33 4.15 -11.54
C ALA A 179 -34.62 3.45 -11.94
N ASP A 180 -34.57 2.62 -12.98
CA ASP A 180 -35.65 1.74 -13.37
C ASP A 180 -36.02 0.77 -12.23
N ALA A 181 -37.24 0.25 -12.25
CA ALA A 181 -37.76 -0.68 -11.23
C ALA A 181 -37.05 -2.05 -11.20
N SER A 182 -36.17 -2.32 -12.16
CA SER A 182 -35.34 -3.53 -12.23
C SER A 182 -34.07 -3.24 -13.03
N GLY A 183 -32.99 -3.96 -12.75
CA GLY A 183 -31.71 -3.80 -13.46
C GLY A 183 -30.54 -3.73 -12.49
N SER A 184 -29.33 -3.73 -13.01
CA SER A 184 -28.11 -3.68 -12.21
C SER A 184 -27.00 -2.95 -12.98
N GLY A 185 -25.93 -2.61 -12.26
CA GLY A 185 -24.76 -1.93 -12.83
C GLY A 185 -24.89 -0.41 -12.83
N SER A 186 -23.84 0.24 -13.33
CA SER A 186 -23.62 1.67 -13.17
C SER A 186 -23.63 2.45 -14.49
N ALA A 187 -23.84 3.76 -14.39
CA ALA A 187 -23.76 4.72 -15.48
C ALA A 187 -22.97 5.96 -15.03
N VAL A 188 -22.16 6.52 -15.93
CA VAL A 188 -21.42 7.76 -15.66
C VAL A 188 -22.22 8.95 -16.15
N PHE A 189 -22.46 9.93 -15.28
CA PHE A 189 -23.07 11.22 -15.62
C PHE A 189 -22.00 12.30 -15.58
N GLU A 190 -21.84 13.02 -16.69
CA GLU A 190 -20.86 14.11 -16.80
C GLU A 190 -21.56 15.46 -16.75
N SER A 191 -21.07 16.33 -15.88
CA SER A 191 -21.45 17.74 -15.76
C SER A 191 -20.34 18.60 -16.36
N THR A 192 -20.65 19.29 -17.46
CA THR A 192 -19.67 19.99 -18.32
C THR A 192 -20.05 21.45 -18.52
N ALA A 193 -19.06 22.35 -18.58
CA ALA A 193 -19.24 23.72 -19.05
C ALA A 193 -18.06 24.15 -19.95
N PRO A 194 -18.28 25.02 -20.95
CA PRO A 194 -17.21 25.50 -21.82
C PRO A 194 -16.08 26.18 -21.03
N GLY A 195 -14.84 25.75 -21.26
CA GLY A 195 -13.65 26.31 -20.61
C GLY A 195 -13.40 25.84 -19.18
N LEU A 196 -14.22 24.91 -18.65
CA LEU A 196 -14.04 24.34 -17.31
C LEU A 196 -13.69 22.84 -17.40
N GLY A 197 -12.98 22.34 -16.39
CA GLY A 197 -12.91 20.90 -16.12
C GLY A 197 -14.31 20.30 -15.90
N LYS A 198 -14.53 19.06 -16.37
CA LYS A 198 -15.80 18.35 -16.16
C LYS A 198 -15.80 17.61 -14.82
N ALA A 199 -16.98 17.48 -14.22
CA ALA A 199 -17.20 16.52 -13.13
C ALA A 199 -17.89 15.27 -13.68
N ALA A 200 -17.51 14.09 -13.18
CA ALA A 200 -18.14 12.83 -13.52
C ALA A 200 -18.65 12.17 -12.23
N VAL A 201 -19.90 11.71 -12.24
CA VAL A 201 -20.50 10.95 -11.14
C VAL A 201 -20.88 9.57 -11.64
N THR A 202 -20.36 8.53 -10.99
CA THR A 202 -20.78 7.14 -11.26
C THR A 202 -22.02 6.83 -10.44
N VAL A 203 -23.15 6.65 -11.12
CA VAL A 203 -24.41 6.27 -10.47
C VAL A 203 -24.60 4.77 -10.63
N THR A 204 -24.88 4.04 -9.56
CA THR A 204 -25.08 2.58 -9.58
C THR A 204 -26.53 2.25 -9.24
N GLN A 205 -27.18 1.43 -10.07
CA GLN A 205 -28.52 0.92 -9.78
C GLN A 205 -28.40 -0.23 -8.77
N LEU A 206 -28.97 -0.03 -7.58
CA LEU A 206 -28.94 -0.98 -6.47
C LEU A 206 -30.28 -1.74 -6.37
N ALA A 207 -30.25 -2.96 -5.83
CA ALA A 207 -31.45 -3.65 -5.37
C ALA A 207 -32.12 -2.87 -4.20
N ALA A 208 -33.30 -3.30 -3.73
CA ALA A 208 -34.00 -2.65 -2.61
C ALA A 208 -33.04 -2.43 -1.42
N ALA A 209 -32.92 -1.19 -0.91
CA ALA A 209 -31.74 -0.83 -0.13
C ALA A 209 -31.66 -1.44 1.26
N LYS A 210 -30.40 -1.69 1.59
CA LYS A 210 -29.82 -1.71 2.93
C LYS A 210 -29.14 -0.35 3.15
N ASP A 211 -29.35 0.29 4.29
CA ASP A 211 -28.85 1.66 4.55
C ASP A 211 -27.31 1.72 4.51
N TYR A 212 -26.66 0.63 4.92
CA TYR A 212 -25.20 0.59 5.03
C TYR A 212 -24.50 0.35 3.69
N ASP A 213 -25.16 -0.24 2.68
CA ASP A 213 -24.64 -0.29 1.30
C ASP A 213 -24.52 1.13 0.72
N ALA A 214 -25.45 2.03 1.06
CA ALA A 214 -25.38 3.44 0.65
C ALA A 214 -24.22 4.18 1.34
N ARG A 215 -24.02 3.94 2.64
CA ARG A 215 -22.87 4.48 3.40
C ARG A 215 -21.54 4.00 2.85
N PHE A 216 -21.44 2.71 2.49
CA PHE A 216 -20.27 2.15 1.81
C PHE A 216 -19.95 2.91 0.52
N LEU A 217 -20.94 3.09 -0.37
CA LEU A 217 -20.71 3.76 -1.66
C LEU A 217 -20.36 5.25 -1.51
N GLU A 218 -20.94 5.93 -0.53
CA GLU A 218 -20.60 7.33 -0.25
C GLU A 218 -19.15 7.45 0.22
N LEU A 219 -18.73 6.65 1.20
CA LEU A 219 -17.35 6.66 1.68
C LEU A 219 -16.36 6.18 0.61
N TYR A 220 -16.69 5.13 -0.14
CA TYR A 220 -15.93 4.69 -1.31
C TYR A 220 -15.75 5.84 -2.32
N GLY A 221 -16.81 6.61 -2.54
CA GLY A 221 -16.79 7.81 -3.38
C GLY A 221 -15.82 8.87 -2.88
N LYS A 222 -15.74 9.11 -1.55
CA LYS A 222 -14.74 10.02 -0.96
C LYS A 222 -13.32 9.47 -1.10
N ILE A 223 -13.11 8.19 -0.84
CA ILE A 223 -11.79 7.56 -0.94
C ILE A 223 -11.25 7.63 -2.38
N THR A 224 -12.10 7.34 -3.36
CA THR A 224 -11.71 7.26 -4.77
C THR A 224 -11.82 8.57 -5.55
N ASP A 225 -12.24 9.66 -4.91
CA ASP A 225 -12.19 11.00 -5.50
C ASP A 225 -10.73 11.47 -5.58
N PRO A 226 -10.17 11.69 -6.78
CA PRO A 226 -8.79 12.18 -6.91
C PRO A 226 -8.55 13.52 -6.20
N ALA A 227 -9.60 14.31 -5.96
CA ALA A 227 -9.49 15.58 -5.21
C ALA A 227 -9.16 15.37 -3.72
N ASN A 228 -9.44 14.19 -3.18
CA ASN A 228 -9.20 13.87 -1.77
C ASN A 228 -7.81 13.27 -1.51
N GLY A 229 -7.02 13.00 -2.56
CA GLY A 229 -5.59 12.74 -2.42
C GLY A 229 -5.20 11.39 -1.79
N TYR A 230 -6.08 10.39 -1.75
CA TYR A 230 -5.74 9.05 -1.25
C TYR A 230 -4.79 8.26 -2.15
N PHE A 231 -4.69 8.64 -3.43
CA PHE A 231 -3.95 7.91 -4.44
C PHE A 231 -2.97 8.80 -5.18
N SER A 232 -1.83 8.23 -5.55
CA SER A 232 -0.92 8.82 -6.52
C SER A 232 -1.55 8.86 -7.93
N PRO A 233 -0.94 9.59 -8.89
CA PRO A 233 -1.38 9.59 -10.29
C PRO A 233 -1.41 8.20 -10.95
N GLU A 234 -0.59 7.27 -10.50
CA GLU A 234 -0.53 5.87 -10.93
C GLU A 234 -1.67 5.01 -10.35
N GLY A 235 -2.45 5.56 -9.42
CA GLY A 235 -3.51 4.84 -8.71
C GLY A 235 -3.01 4.03 -7.51
N ILE A 236 -1.82 4.33 -7.02
CA ILE A 236 -1.23 3.68 -5.83
C ILE A 236 -1.81 4.35 -4.58
N PRO A 237 -2.39 3.61 -3.63
CA PRO A 237 -2.88 4.21 -2.39
C PRO A 237 -1.68 4.69 -1.57
N TYR A 238 -1.71 5.92 -1.07
CA TYR A 238 -0.79 6.34 -0.02
C TYR A 238 -1.14 5.67 1.32
N HIS A 239 -0.23 5.70 2.29
CA HIS A 239 -0.54 5.31 3.66
C HIS A 239 -1.62 6.22 4.26
N SER A 240 -1.52 7.52 4.03
CA SER A 240 -2.51 8.53 4.41
C SER A 240 -2.53 9.72 3.44
N VAL A 241 -3.64 10.45 3.43
CA VAL A 241 -3.75 11.72 2.69
C VAL A 241 -2.77 12.77 3.23
N GLU A 242 -2.59 12.81 4.55
CA GLU A 242 -1.63 13.71 5.18
C GLU A 242 -0.20 13.14 5.06
N THR A 243 0.76 13.97 4.69
CA THR A 243 2.18 13.62 4.51
C THR A 243 2.94 13.48 5.84
N LEU A 244 2.64 14.32 6.84
CA LEU A 244 3.30 14.28 8.15
C LEU A 244 2.63 13.26 9.06
N ILE A 245 3.11 12.01 8.97
CA ILE A 245 2.74 10.91 9.85
C ILE A 245 3.93 9.96 10.05
N VAL A 246 4.12 9.46 11.26
CA VAL A 246 5.20 8.51 11.61
C VAL A 246 4.63 7.47 12.59
N GLU A 247 4.61 6.19 12.23
CA GLU A 247 4.02 5.13 13.08
C GLU A 247 4.44 3.70 12.74
N ALA A 248 4.69 3.42 11.46
CA ALA A 248 5.31 2.20 10.95
C ALA A 248 6.02 2.52 9.61
N PRO A 249 5.30 3.03 8.58
CA PRO A 249 5.92 3.98 7.67
C PRO A 249 6.29 5.24 8.44
N ASP A 250 7.26 5.97 7.92
CA ASP A 250 7.79 7.19 8.51
C ASP A 250 7.52 8.43 7.67
N HIS A 251 6.67 8.31 6.64
CA HIS A 251 6.05 9.41 5.89
C HIS A 251 4.71 8.96 5.27
N GLY A 252 3.72 9.86 5.21
CA GLY A 252 2.34 9.51 4.84
C GLY A 252 2.11 9.16 3.38
N HIS A 253 2.97 9.69 2.49
CA HIS A 253 2.99 9.32 1.08
C HIS A 253 3.99 8.20 0.75
N GLU A 254 4.53 7.54 1.77
CA GLU A 254 4.88 6.14 1.59
C GLU A 254 3.60 5.33 1.42
N THR A 255 3.75 4.08 1.02
CA THR A 255 2.68 3.10 1.04
C THR A 255 3.22 1.76 1.49
N THR A 256 2.30 0.87 1.83
CA THR A 256 2.62 -0.44 2.37
C THR A 256 1.87 -1.53 1.62
N SER A 257 2.38 -2.77 1.68
CA SER A 257 1.63 -3.93 1.20
C SER A 257 0.29 -4.06 1.94
N GLU A 258 0.21 -3.56 3.18
CA GLU A 258 -1.05 -3.42 3.91
C GLU A 258 -2.04 -2.52 3.16
N ALA A 259 -1.65 -1.30 2.76
CA ALA A 259 -2.52 -0.40 2.01
C ALA A 259 -3.00 -1.03 0.69
N TYR A 260 -2.12 -1.73 -0.05
CA TYR A 260 -2.52 -2.49 -1.24
C TYR A 260 -3.52 -3.61 -0.91
N SER A 261 -3.33 -4.35 0.18
CA SER A 261 -4.26 -5.42 0.58
C SER A 261 -5.64 -4.87 0.98
N TYR A 262 -5.71 -3.69 1.60
CA TYR A 262 -6.97 -3.00 1.86
C TYR A 262 -7.61 -2.44 0.60
N LEU A 263 -6.82 -1.98 -0.38
CA LEU A 263 -7.34 -1.57 -1.68
C LEU A 263 -8.04 -2.75 -2.37
N LEU A 264 -7.38 -3.92 -2.42
CA LEU A 264 -7.97 -5.14 -2.98
C LEU A 264 -9.29 -5.49 -2.29
N TRP A 265 -9.35 -5.42 -0.97
CA TRP A 265 -10.56 -5.73 -0.21
C TRP A 265 -11.68 -4.71 -0.46
N LEU A 266 -11.35 -3.42 -0.47
CA LEU A 266 -12.29 -2.34 -0.80
C LEU A 266 -12.89 -2.53 -2.20
N GLN A 267 -12.07 -2.93 -3.18
CA GLN A 267 -12.56 -3.20 -4.53
C GLN A 267 -13.35 -4.50 -4.65
N ALA A 268 -13.06 -5.51 -3.84
CA ALA A 268 -13.87 -6.74 -3.77
C ALA A 268 -15.28 -6.42 -3.23
N MET A 269 -15.38 -5.65 -2.14
CA MET A 269 -16.67 -5.20 -1.61
C MET A 269 -17.43 -4.30 -2.61
N TYR A 270 -16.71 -3.45 -3.35
CA TYR A 270 -17.32 -2.69 -4.44
C TYR A 270 -17.90 -3.60 -5.53
N GLY A 271 -17.19 -4.67 -5.91
CA GLY A 271 -17.68 -5.71 -6.80
C GLY A 271 -18.94 -6.40 -6.27
N LYS A 272 -18.99 -6.72 -4.98
CA LYS A 272 -20.19 -7.26 -4.31
C LYS A 272 -21.38 -6.30 -4.38
N VAL A 273 -21.18 -5.02 -4.05
CA VAL A 273 -22.29 -4.04 -3.98
C VAL A 273 -22.79 -3.63 -5.37
N THR A 274 -21.90 -3.57 -6.37
CA THR A 274 -22.22 -2.98 -7.68
C THR A 274 -22.28 -3.96 -8.84
N GLY A 275 -21.68 -5.14 -8.68
CA GLY A 275 -21.46 -6.13 -9.74
C GLY A 275 -20.34 -5.77 -10.72
N ASP A 276 -19.55 -4.72 -10.46
CA ASP A 276 -18.41 -4.30 -11.27
C ASP A 276 -17.08 -4.80 -10.68
N TRP A 277 -16.59 -5.91 -11.24
CA TRP A 277 -15.34 -6.55 -10.83
C TRP A 277 -14.09 -6.00 -11.53
N THR A 278 -14.25 -5.05 -12.46
CA THR A 278 -13.10 -4.49 -13.18
C THR A 278 -12.13 -3.80 -12.24
N ARG A 279 -12.65 -3.17 -11.18
CA ARG A 279 -11.84 -2.46 -10.19
C ARG A 279 -10.99 -3.38 -9.33
N PHE A 280 -11.52 -4.55 -8.97
CA PHE A 280 -10.77 -5.58 -8.24
C PHE A 280 -9.59 -6.08 -9.08
N ASN A 281 -9.84 -6.40 -10.36
CA ASN A 281 -8.78 -6.82 -11.28
C ASN A 281 -7.72 -5.73 -11.50
N ASN A 282 -8.15 -4.47 -11.69
CA ASN A 282 -7.23 -3.34 -11.88
C ASN A 282 -6.38 -3.09 -10.62
N ALA A 283 -6.96 -3.17 -9.42
CA ALA A 283 -6.21 -3.04 -8.17
C ALA A 283 -5.13 -4.13 -8.05
N TRP A 284 -5.42 -5.36 -8.48
CA TRP A 284 -4.42 -6.42 -8.54
C TRP A 284 -3.30 -6.13 -9.56
N GLU A 285 -3.64 -5.56 -10.71
CA GLU A 285 -2.66 -5.13 -11.72
C GLU A 285 -1.73 -4.02 -11.19
N ILE A 286 -2.27 -3.03 -10.48
CA ILE A 286 -1.48 -1.97 -9.84
C ILE A 286 -0.52 -2.59 -8.82
N MET A 287 -1.02 -3.45 -7.92
CA MET A 287 -0.17 -4.16 -6.95
C MET A 287 0.93 -5.00 -7.61
N GLU A 288 0.60 -5.76 -8.66
CA GLU A 288 1.58 -6.60 -9.38
C GLU A 288 2.63 -5.76 -10.12
N THR A 289 2.25 -4.57 -10.59
CA THR A 289 3.15 -3.66 -11.31
C THR A 289 4.12 -2.96 -10.37
N TYR A 290 3.64 -2.50 -9.21
CA TYR A 290 4.37 -1.56 -8.37
C TYR A 290 4.85 -2.13 -7.04
N MET A 291 4.19 -3.15 -6.48
CA MET A 291 4.50 -3.67 -5.14
C MET A 291 5.12 -5.06 -5.14
N ILE A 292 4.87 -5.86 -6.18
CA ILE A 292 5.55 -7.15 -6.38
C ILE A 292 6.80 -6.91 -7.25
N PRO A 293 8.02 -7.20 -6.74
CA PRO A 293 9.24 -6.97 -7.52
C PRO A 293 9.23 -7.75 -8.84
N THR A 294 9.48 -7.08 -9.95
CA THR A 294 9.57 -7.72 -11.27
C THR A 294 10.88 -8.52 -11.41
N HIS A 295 11.03 -9.29 -12.49
CA HIS A 295 12.31 -9.98 -12.73
C HIS A 295 13.51 -9.01 -12.80
N ALA A 296 13.32 -7.78 -13.28
CA ALA A 296 14.37 -6.78 -13.33
C ALA A 296 14.80 -6.30 -11.94
N ASP A 297 13.89 -6.35 -10.96
CA ASP A 297 14.12 -5.95 -9.57
C ASP A 297 14.78 -7.06 -8.75
N GLN A 298 14.53 -8.33 -9.11
CA GLN A 298 15.08 -9.52 -8.44
C GLN A 298 15.83 -10.49 -9.41
N PRO A 299 16.82 -9.99 -10.19
CA PRO A 299 17.32 -10.67 -11.40
C PRO A 299 18.18 -11.91 -11.15
N THR A 300 18.69 -12.11 -9.94
CA THR A 300 19.69 -13.15 -9.64
C THR A 300 19.17 -14.31 -8.78
N ASN A 301 17.84 -14.46 -8.66
CA ASN A 301 17.24 -15.62 -7.99
C ASN A 301 17.73 -16.97 -8.54
N SER A 302 18.15 -17.05 -9.81
CA SER A 302 18.75 -18.25 -10.40
C SER A 302 20.03 -18.73 -9.72
N SER A 303 20.70 -17.87 -8.94
CA SER A 303 21.88 -18.21 -8.12
C SER A 303 21.52 -18.74 -6.72
N TYR A 304 20.23 -18.79 -6.36
CA TYR A 304 19.78 -19.27 -5.06
C TYR A 304 20.08 -20.76 -4.86
N ASN A 305 20.58 -21.11 -3.68
CA ASN A 305 20.85 -22.49 -3.30
C ASN A 305 19.97 -22.91 -2.12
N ALA A 306 18.91 -23.67 -2.40
CA ALA A 306 17.98 -24.15 -1.38
C ALA A 306 18.63 -25.03 -0.28
N SER A 307 19.79 -25.65 -0.54
CA SER A 307 20.54 -26.40 0.49
C SER A 307 21.39 -25.51 1.41
N LYS A 308 21.55 -24.23 1.05
CA LYS A 308 22.23 -23.20 1.85
C LYS A 308 21.51 -21.86 1.63
N PRO A 309 20.30 -21.70 2.20
CA PRO A 309 19.38 -20.62 1.85
C PRO A 309 19.86 -19.23 2.28
N ALA A 310 20.68 -19.13 3.34
CA ALA A 310 21.28 -17.88 3.81
C ALA A 310 22.54 -18.16 4.64
N THR A 311 23.23 -17.08 5.05
CA THR A 311 24.26 -17.13 6.10
C THR A 311 23.70 -16.48 7.35
N TYR A 312 23.93 -17.09 8.52
CA TYR A 312 23.42 -16.60 9.79
C TYR A 312 24.09 -15.28 10.20
N ALA A 313 23.28 -14.35 10.73
CA ALA A 313 23.71 -13.24 11.57
C ALA A 313 22.77 -13.18 12.79
N PRO A 314 23.27 -12.89 14.00
CA PRO A 314 22.43 -12.70 15.17
C PRO A 314 21.63 -11.40 15.06
N GLU A 315 20.38 -11.41 15.52
CA GLU A 315 19.74 -10.14 15.92
C GLU A 315 20.35 -9.67 17.25
N LEU A 316 20.48 -8.37 17.39
CA LEU A 316 21.00 -7.67 18.57
C LEU A 316 19.88 -6.81 19.16
N ASP A 317 20.01 -6.45 20.44
CA ASP A 317 18.88 -5.90 21.19
C ASP A 317 18.66 -4.43 20.87
N THR A 318 19.74 -3.68 20.59
CA THR A 318 19.72 -2.23 20.38
C THR A 318 20.41 -1.79 19.09
N PRO A 319 19.97 -0.67 18.46
CA PRO A 319 20.58 -0.18 17.22
C PRO A 319 22.10 0.02 17.29
N ASN A 320 22.62 0.37 18.47
CA ASN A 320 24.04 0.64 18.68
C ASN A 320 24.96 -0.59 18.68
N GLU A 321 24.40 -1.79 18.58
CA GLU A 321 25.14 -3.04 18.49
C GLU A 321 25.36 -3.46 17.01
N TYR A 322 24.66 -2.83 16.07
CA TYR A 322 24.79 -3.08 14.64
C TYR A 322 25.97 -2.30 14.04
N PRO A 323 26.62 -2.80 12.97
CA PRO A 323 26.21 -3.93 12.11
C PRO A 323 26.44 -5.33 12.72
N ALA A 324 25.47 -6.24 12.52
CA ALA A 324 25.53 -7.60 13.05
C ALA A 324 26.46 -8.51 12.20
N PRO A 325 27.49 -9.16 12.76
CA PRO A 325 28.46 -9.91 11.98
C PRO A 325 27.87 -11.21 11.41
N LEU A 326 28.12 -11.47 10.12
CA LEU A 326 27.84 -12.77 9.51
C LEU A 326 28.72 -13.86 10.13
N ASP A 327 28.11 -14.98 10.50
CA ASP A 327 28.80 -16.15 11.03
C ASP A 327 28.48 -17.39 10.19
N GLY A 328 29.41 -17.69 9.27
CA GLY A 328 29.35 -18.87 8.41
C GLY A 328 29.64 -20.20 9.11
N THR A 329 29.96 -20.20 10.40
CA THR A 329 30.17 -21.43 11.19
C THR A 329 28.87 -21.99 11.76
N VAL A 330 27.82 -21.18 11.84
CA VAL A 330 26.48 -21.60 12.25
C VAL A 330 25.78 -22.31 11.08
N SER A 331 25.32 -23.54 11.32
CA SER A 331 24.58 -24.31 10.33
C SER A 331 23.19 -23.68 10.07
N VAL A 332 22.75 -23.68 8.81
CA VAL A 332 21.39 -23.30 8.42
C VAL A 332 20.68 -24.54 7.84
N GLY A 333 19.35 -24.58 7.91
CA GLY A 333 18.57 -25.67 7.31
C GLY A 333 18.44 -25.56 5.80
N SER A 334 17.84 -26.58 5.20
CA SER A 334 17.44 -26.55 3.79
C SER A 334 16.05 -25.93 3.61
N ASP A 335 15.87 -25.12 2.57
CA ASP A 335 14.56 -24.66 2.09
C ASP A 335 13.87 -25.78 1.31
N PRO A 336 12.72 -26.30 1.80
CA PRO A 336 12.05 -27.44 1.17
C PRO A 336 11.04 -27.05 0.09
N ILE A 337 10.74 -25.76 -0.12
CA ILE A 337 9.67 -25.32 -1.02
C ILE A 337 10.16 -24.63 -2.29
N ALA A 338 11.39 -24.11 -2.34
CA ALA A 338 11.91 -23.42 -3.54
C ALA A 338 11.83 -24.23 -4.83
N GLY A 339 12.28 -25.49 -4.80
CA GLY A 339 12.26 -26.35 -5.99
C GLY A 339 10.85 -26.71 -6.46
N GLU A 340 9.91 -26.80 -5.52
CA GLU A 340 8.51 -27.05 -5.78
C GLU A 340 7.83 -25.82 -6.42
N LEU A 341 8.05 -24.62 -5.85
CA LEU A 341 7.55 -23.36 -6.39
C LEU A 341 8.07 -23.11 -7.81
N LYS A 342 9.38 -23.32 -8.04
CA LYS A 342 9.97 -23.25 -9.38
C LYS A 342 9.29 -24.21 -10.36
N SER A 343 9.01 -25.42 -9.92
CA SER A 343 8.34 -26.43 -10.76
C SER A 343 6.89 -26.05 -11.07
N ALA A 344 6.19 -25.42 -10.12
CA ALA A 344 4.81 -24.98 -10.29
C ALA A 344 4.69 -23.77 -11.25
N TYR A 345 5.59 -22.79 -11.12
CA TYR A 345 5.45 -21.49 -11.78
C TYR A 345 6.48 -21.20 -12.88
N GLY A 346 7.48 -22.06 -13.06
CA GLY A 346 8.46 -21.95 -14.15
C GLY A 346 9.44 -20.78 -14.01
N THR A 347 9.54 -20.17 -12.83
CA THR A 347 10.45 -19.07 -12.52
C THR A 347 11.11 -19.27 -11.15
N ASP A 348 12.30 -18.72 -10.98
CA ASP A 348 12.96 -18.63 -9.67
C ASP A 348 12.50 -17.40 -8.87
N ASP A 349 11.80 -16.46 -9.49
CA ASP A 349 11.34 -15.23 -8.85
C ASP A 349 10.29 -15.50 -7.77
N VAL A 350 10.26 -14.62 -6.76
CA VAL A 350 9.28 -14.66 -5.68
C VAL A 350 8.07 -13.81 -6.06
N TYR A 351 6.86 -14.37 -5.92
CA TYR A 351 5.61 -13.65 -6.15
C TYR A 351 4.93 -13.36 -4.80
N GLY A 352 5.35 -12.26 -4.19
CA GLY A 352 4.75 -11.69 -2.98
C GLY A 352 5.16 -10.24 -2.85
N MET A 353 4.36 -9.45 -2.15
CA MET A 353 4.59 -8.01 -2.06
C MET A 353 5.88 -7.72 -1.28
N HIS A 354 6.65 -6.74 -1.73
CA HIS A 354 7.50 -6.02 -0.78
C HIS A 354 6.62 -5.22 0.19
N TRP A 355 7.11 -4.87 1.38
CA TRP A 355 6.27 -4.27 2.41
C TRP A 355 6.18 -2.74 2.35
N LEU A 356 7.21 -2.02 1.87
CA LEU A 356 7.26 -0.55 1.91
C LEU A 356 7.70 0.06 0.57
N GLN A 357 7.09 1.18 0.22
CA GLN A 357 7.38 1.91 -1.01
C GLN A 357 7.22 3.42 -0.78
N ASP A 358 8.19 4.20 -1.23
CA ASP A 358 8.14 5.67 -1.29
C ASP A 358 7.48 6.08 -2.60
N VAL A 359 6.18 6.38 -2.56
CA VAL A 359 5.34 6.51 -3.76
C VAL A 359 5.72 7.73 -4.59
N ASP A 360 5.99 8.85 -3.92
CA ASP A 360 6.33 10.13 -4.57
C ASP A 360 7.83 10.32 -4.77
N ASN A 361 8.64 9.30 -4.46
CA ASN A 361 10.10 9.37 -4.45
C ASN A 361 10.61 10.53 -3.58
N THR A 362 9.96 10.78 -2.43
CA THR A 362 10.29 11.84 -1.46
C THR A 362 11.70 11.67 -0.92
N TYR A 363 12.14 10.44 -0.67
CA TYR A 363 13.52 10.15 -0.27
C TYR A 363 14.51 10.31 -1.42
N GLY A 364 14.05 10.21 -2.67
CA GLY A 364 14.84 10.48 -3.87
C GLY A 364 15.74 9.33 -4.31
N TYR A 365 15.51 8.10 -3.87
CA TYR A 365 16.30 6.95 -4.33
C TYR A 365 16.06 6.65 -5.82
N GLY A 366 14.83 6.81 -6.32
CA GLY A 366 14.45 6.45 -7.69
C GLY A 366 14.60 4.95 -7.95
N ASN A 367 14.19 4.13 -6.98
CA ASN A 367 14.23 2.68 -7.08
C ASN A 367 12.87 2.13 -7.56
N SER A 368 12.33 2.75 -8.61
CA SER A 368 11.06 2.35 -9.22
C SER A 368 11.17 1.02 -9.95
N PRO A 369 10.05 0.31 -10.21
CA PRO A 369 10.08 -1.01 -10.84
C PRO A 369 10.96 -1.05 -12.11
N GLY A 370 11.94 -1.95 -12.10
CA GLY A 370 12.94 -2.15 -13.14
C GLY A 370 14.13 -1.21 -13.09
N LYS A 371 14.25 -0.33 -12.09
CA LYS A 371 15.36 0.61 -11.90
C LYS A 371 16.08 0.33 -10.59
N CYS A 372 17.30 0.87 -10.47
CA CYS A 372 18.11 0.76 -9.26
C CYS A 372 18.82 2.09 -9.02
N GLU A 373 18.44 2.78 -7.94
CA GLU A 373 18.96 4.09 -7.56
C GLU A 373 18.97 5.14 -8.71
N ALA A 374 17.87 5.30 -9.46
CA ALA A 374 17.78 6.28 -10.55
C ALA A 374 17.93 7.74 -10.05
N GLY A 375 17.64 7.98 -8.77
CA GLY A 375 17.83 9.24 -8.07
C GLY A 375 16.58 10.14 -8.03
N PRO A 376 16.72 11.39 -7.52
CA PRO A 376 15.58 12.26 -7.22
C PRO A 376 14.79 12.75 -8.43
N ALA A 377 15.32 12.60 -9.64
CA ALA A 377 14.62 12.98 -10.87
C ALA A 377 13.67 11.88 -11.38
N ASP A 378 13.69 10.69 -10.76
CA ASP A 378 12.73 9.64 -11.07
C ASP A 378 11.35 9.99 -10.49
N THR A 379 10.30 9.67 -11.24
CA THR A 379 8.91 10.01 -10.89
C THR A 379 8.09 8.77 -10.49
N GLY A 380 8.69 7.59 -10.52
CA GLY A 380 8.02 6.34 -10.17
C GLY A 380 8.20 5.97 -8.69
N PRO A 381 7.33 5.08 -8.17
CA PRO A 381 7.30 4.76 -6.76
C PRO A 381 8.50 3.87 -6.39
N SER A 382 9.30 4.31 -5.43
CA SER A 382 10.60 3.74 -5.11
C SER A 382 10.52 2.66 -4.05
N TYR A 383 11.02 1.46 -4.33
CA TYR A 383 11.16 0.40 -3.32
C TYR A 383 12.20 0.81 -2.27
N ILE A 384 11.79 0.89 -1.02
CA ILE A 384 12.63 1.28 0.12
C ILE A 384 12.40 0.33 1.31
N ASN A 385 13.29 0.35 2.28
CA ASN A 385 13.08 -0.32 3.55
C ASN A 385 13.57 0.60 4.68
N THR A 386 13.26 0.22 5.93
CA THR A 386 13.66 0.95 7.13
C THR A 386 14.21 -0.03 8.17
N PHE A 387 13.34 -0.72 8.91
CA PHE A 387 13.70 -1.60 10.03
C PHE A 387 14.72 -2.70 9.65
N GLN A 388 15.85 -2.72 10.36
CA GLN A 388 16.94 -3.68 10.19
C GLN A 388 17.74 -3.97 11.48
N ARG A 389 17.52 -3.22 12.58
CA ARG A 389 18.42 -3.17 13.74
C ARG A 389 17.76 -3.57 15.07
N GLY A 390 16.97 -4.63 15.02
CA GLY A 390 16.54 -5.37 16.21
C GLY A 390 15.36 -4.76 16.95
N ALA A 391 15.05 -5.33 18.10
CA ALA A 391 13.77 -5.12 18.77
C ALA A 391 13.56 -3.72 19.36
N GLN A 392 14.64 -2.97 19.61
CA GLN A 392 14.59 -1.60 20.10
C GLN A 392 14.75 -0.56 18.99
N GLU A 393 14.84 -0.94 17.71
CA GLU A 393 14.77 0.05 16.63
C GLU A 393 13.30 0.44 16.40
N SER A 394 12.86 1.54 17.00
CA SER A 394 11.57 2.14 16.69
C SER A 394 11.58 2.79 15.31
N VAL A 395 10.41 3.18 14.81
CA VAL A 395 10.27 3.93 13.55
C VAL A 395 11.13 5.21 13.52
N TRP A 396 11.33 5.83 14.68
CA TRP A 396 12.12 7.06 14.88
C TRP A 396 13.64 6.85 14.74
N GLU A 397 14.10 5.61 14.84
CA GLU A 397 15.53 5.32 14.94
C GLU A 397 16.14 4.82 13.63
N THR A 398 15.30 4.55 12.63
CA THR A 398 15.69 3.97 11.35
C THR A 398 16.51 4.92 10.47
N VAL A 399 17.35 4.33 9.60
CA VAL A 399 18.01 5.03 8.48
C VAL A 399 17.43 4.45 7.20
N PRO A 400 16.47 5.12 6.52
CA PRO A 400 15.82 4.60 5.32
C PRO A 400 16.84 4.27 4.23
N GLN A 401 16.56 3.22 3.45
CA GLN A 401 17.50 2.64 2.50
C GLN A 401 16.78 2.08 1.27
N PRO A 402 17.41 2.08 0.08
CA PRO A 402 16.82 1.46 -1.09
C PRO A 402 16.87 -0.07 -0.99
N THR A 403 15.89 -0.75 -1.58
CA THR A 403 15.94 -2.22 -1.70
C THR A 403 17.05 -2.66 -2.64
N CYS A 404 17.33 -1.91 -3.72
CA CYS A 404 18.49 -2.08 -4.58
C CYS A 404 19.59 -1.10 -4.17
N ASP A 405 20.65 -1.62 -3.53
CA ASP A 405 21.79 -0.84 -3.08
C ASP A 405 22.94 -0.97 -4.09
N ALA A 406 23.10 0.04 -4.95
CA ALA A 406 24.16 0.13 -5.94
C ALA A 406 25.32 1.05 -5.51
N PHE A 407 25.37 1.39 -4.21
CA PHE A 407 26.36 2.25 -3.56
C PHE A 407 26.37 3.68 -4.11
N LYS A 408 25.23 4.17 -4.63
CA LYS A 408 25.11 5.55 -5.12
C LYS A 408 24.91 6.53 -3.97
N TYR A 409 24.10 6.16 -2.99
CA TYR A 409 23.81 6.93 -1.79
C TYR A 409 24.34 6.21 -0.53
N GLY A 410 24.16 6.80 0.64
CA GLY A 410 24.71 6.26 1.89
C GLY A 410 26.22 6.47 1.99
N GLY A 411 26.92 5.52 2.60
CA GLY A 411 28.36 5.54 2.82
C GLY A 411 29.16 4.87 1.70
N ARG A 412 30.38 4.44 2.01
CA ARG A 412 31.29 3.79 1.04
C ARG A 412 30.68 2.51 0.43
N ASN A 413 29.90 1.77 1.21
CA ASN A 413 29.29 0.49 0.82
C ASN A 413 27.76 0.61 0.74
N GLY A 414 27.26 1.78 0.34
CA GLY A 414 25.84 2.07 0.43
C GLY A 414 25.40 2.17 1.89
N TYR A 415 24.32 1.46 2.21
CA TYR A 415 23.77 1.37 3.56
C TYR A 415 24.11 0.03 4.25
N LEU A 416 24.69 -0.92 3.52
CA LEU A 416 24.82 -2.32 3.97
C LEU A 416 25.59 -2.48 5.28
N ASP A 417 26.65 -1.71 5.47
CA ASP A 417 27.54 -1.77 6.64
C ASP A 417 27.02 -1.01 7.86
N LEU A 418 25.81 -0.44 7.79
CA LEU A 418 25.01 -0.06 8.96
C LEU A 418 24.30 -1.26 9.58
N PHE A 419 24.02 -2.30 8.79
CA PHE A 419 23.12 -3.39 9.17
C PHE A 419 23.85 -4.72 9.35
N THR A 420 24.66 -5.12 8.38
CA THR A 420 25.34 -6.42 8.35
C THR A 420 26.84 -6.25 8.32
N GLY A 421 27.55 -6.94 9.22
CA GLY A 421 29.00 -6.91 9.29
C GLY A 421 29.60 -8.01 8.42
N ASP A 422 30.30 -7.63 7.37
CA ASP A 422 30.99 -8.55 6.45
C ASP A 422 32.42 -8.07 6.14
N ALA A 423 33.27 -9.00 5.69
CA ALA A 423 34.64 -8.71 5.24
C ALA A 423 34.68 -7.91 3.94
N SER A 424 33.62 -7.98 3.13
CA SER A 424 33.47 -7.23 1.88
C SER A 424 32.00 -7.06 1.52
N TYR A 425 31.65 -5.96 0.84
CA TYR A 425 30.28 -5.66 0.44
C TYR A 425 30.14 -5.68 -1.08
N ALA A 426 29.01 -6.23 -1.54
CA ALA A 426 28.64 -6.26 -2.95
C ALA A 426 27.30 -5.55 -3.15
N LYS A 427 27.17 -4.88 -4.31
CA LYS A 427 25.90 -4.28 -4.74
C LYS A 427 24.84 -5.36 -4.79
N GLN A 428 23.70 -5.11 -4.17
CA GLN A 428 22.70 -6.14 -3.94
C GLN A 428 21.29 -5.58 -3.91
N TRP A 429 20.33 -6.43 -4.17
CA TRP A 429 18.91 -6.15 -4.00
C TRP A 429 18.35 -7.03 -2.88
N LYS A 430 17.35 -6.53 -2.14
CA LYS A 430 16.70 -7.24 -1.04
C LYS A 430 15.27 -6.75 -0.84
N PHE A 431 14.33 -7.67 -0.70
CA PHE A 431 12.93 -7.40 -0.41
C PHE A 431 12.50 -8.13 0.85
N THR A 432 11.58 -7.52 1.58
CA THR A 432 10.96 -8.07 2.79
C THR A 432 9.45 -8.05 2.60
N ASN A 433 8.78 -9.17 2.83
CA ASN A 433 7.34 -9.28 2.80
C ASN A 433 6.74 -9.03 4.20
N ALA A 434 5.52 -8.50 4.24
CA ALA A 434 4.66 -8.47 5.42
C ALA A 434 3.56 -9.54 5.25
N PRO A 435 3.68 -10.72 5.91
CA PRO A 435 2.80 -11.87 5.67
C PRO A 435 1.33 -11.65 6.00
N ASP A 436 1.03 -10.76 6.93
CA ASP A 436 -0.34 -10.37 7.26
C ASP A 436 -1.03 -9.65 6.08
N ALA A 437 -0.29 -8.85 5.30
CA ALA A 437 -0.79 -8.15 4.13
C ALA A 437 -1.05 -9.08 2.94
N ASP A 438 -0.12 -9.96 2.61
CA ASP A 438 -0.33 -10.97 1.56
C ASP A 438 -1.47 -11.92 1.95
N ALA A 439 -1.58 -12.29 3.24
CA ALA A 439 -2.72 -13.07 3.71
C ALA A 439 -4.05 -12.30 3.60
N ARG A 440 -4.07 -10.99 3.90
CA ARG A 440 -5.25 -10.13 3.71
C ARG A 440 -5.65 -10.01 2.24
N ALA A 441 -4.68 -9.96 1.32
CA ALA A 441 -4.95 -9.97 -0.12
C ALA A 441 -5.61 -11.28 -0.58
N VAL A 442 -5.17 -12.42 -0.05
CA VAL A 442 -5.82 -13.73 -0.28
C VAL A 442 -7.22 -13.78 0.33
N GLN A 443 -7.40 -13.26 1.55
CA GLN A 443 -8.71 -13.12 2.21
C GLN A 443 -9.68 -12.28 1.36
N ALA A 444 -9.22 -11.14 0.82
CA ALA A 444 -10.01 -10.32 -0.08
C ALA A 444 -10.40 -11.07 -1.37
N ALA A 445 -9.48 -11.87 -1.93
CA ALA A 445 -9.76 -12.70 -3.09
C ALA A 445 -10.77 -13.82 -2.80
N TYR A 446 -10.76 -14.40 -1.59
CA TYR A 446 -11.78 -15.36 -1.16
C TYR A 446 -13.17 -14.75 -1.17
N TRP A 447 -13.33 -13.59 -0.54
CA TRP A 447 -14.63 -12.90 -0.57
C TRP A 447 -15.04 -12.48 -1.98
N ALA A 448 -14.09 -12.01 -2.80
CA ALA A 448 -14.36 -11.71 -4.20
C ALA A 448 -14.88 -12.94 -4.96
N ASP A 449 -14.31 -14.12 -4.71
CA ASP A 449 -14.77 -15.38 -5.33
C ASP A 449 -16.20 -15.74 -4.91
N ILE A 450 -16.49 -15.74 -3.60
CA ILE A 450 -17.83 -16.03 -3.08
C ILE A 450 -18.86 -15.06 -3.68
N TRP A 451 -18.62 -13.75 -3.59
CA TRP A 451 -19.56 -12.73 -4.06
C TRP A 451 -19.70 -12.72 -5.58
N ALA A 452 -18.61 -12.91 -6.34
CA ALA A 452 -18.71 -13.04 -7.80
C ALA A 452 -19.46 -14.31 -8.17
N GLY A 453 -19.27 -15.41 -7.44
CA GLY A 453 -20.01 -16.66 -7.59
C GLY A 453 -21.51 -16.49 -7.40
N GLU A 454 -21.93 -15.82 -6.34
CA GLU A 454 -23.34 -15.48 -6.06
C GLU A 454 -23.97 -14.65 -7.19
N GLN A 455 -23.17 -13.79 -7.83
CA GLN A 455 -23.60 -12.97 -8.97
C GLN A 455 -23.51 -13.72 -10.32
N GLY A 456 -22.98 -14.95 -10.36
CA GLY A 456 -22.74 -15.70 -11.59
C GLY A 456 -21.61 -15.12 -12.46
N LYS A 457 -20.64 -14.46 -11.83
CA LYS A 457 -19.56 -13.67 -12.43
C LYS A 457 -18.15 -14.16 -12.10
N SER A 458 -17.95 -15.34 -11.50
CA SER A 458 -16.61 -15.87 -11.19
C SER A 458 -15.65 -15.87 -12.38
N GLY A 459 -16.16 -16.04 -13.61
CA GLY A 459 -15.37 -15.96 -14.84
C GLY A 459 -14.74 -14.58 -15.11
N GLU A 460 -15.25 -13.50 -14.51
CA GLU A 460 -14.69 -12.14 -14.62
C GLU A 460 -13.41 -11.96 -13.79
N ILE A 461 -13.19 -12.78 -12.76
CA ILE A 461 -12.07 -12.63 -11.80
C ILE A 461 -11.14 -13.84 -11.69
N SER A 462 -11.42 -14.94 -12.39
CA SER A 462 -10.67 -16.20 -12.27
C SER A 462 -9.15 -16.06 -12.47
N ALA A 463 -8.71 -15.23 -13.41
CA ALA A 463 -7.28 -14.97 -13.62
C ALA A 463 -6.62 -14.26 -12.43
N THR A 464 -7.39 -13.46 -11.69
CA THR A 464 -6.94 -12.80 -10.45
C THR A 464 -6.90 -13.80 -9.29
N LEU A 465 -7.86 -14.72 -9.23
CA LEU A 465 -7.85 -15.82 -8.25
C LEU A 465 -6.62 -16.74 -8.43
N ASP A 466 -6.25 -17.07 -9.67
CA ASP A 466 -5.00 -17.81 -9.97
C ASP A 466 -3.76 -17.10 -9.39
N LYS A 467 -3.74 -15.76 -9.44
CA LYS A 467 -2.66 -14.95 -8.88
C LYS A 467 -2.70 -14.91 -7.36
N ALA A 468 -3.87 -14.83 -6.75
CA ALA A 468 -4.04 -14.93 -5.30
C ALA A 468 -3.58 -16.30 -4.77
N ALA A 469 -3.95 -17.39 -5.45
CA ALA A 469 -3.46 -18.74 -5.14
C ALA A 469 -1.94 -18.83 -5.25
N LYS A 470 -1.34 -18.17 -6.26
CA LYS A 470 0.12 -18.06 -6.40
C LYS A 470 0.76 -17.29 -5.25
N MET A 471 0.22 -16.14 -4.85
CA MET A 471 0.69 -15.38 -3.69
C MET A 471 0.65 -16.25 -2.42
N GLY A 472 -0.47 -16.94 -2.17
CA GLY A 472 -0.60 -17.89 -1.07
C GLY A 472 0.42 -19.03 -1.11
N ASP A 473 0.85 -19.47 -2.29
CA ASP A 473 1.87 -20.51 -2.44
C ASP A 473 3.27 -20.03 -1.98
N TYR A 474 3.66 -18.80 -2.35
CA TYR A 474 4.92 -18.19 -1.92
C TYR A 474 4.88 -17.72 -0.47
N LEU A 475 3.72 -17.28 0.03
CA LEU A 475 3.51 -16.87 1.42
C LEU A 475 3.84 -17.99 2.42
N ARG A 476 3.90 -19.25 1.99
CA ARG A 476 4.44 -20.35 2.80
C ARG A 476 5.86 -20.11 3.31
N TYR A 477 6.66 -19.21 2.72
CA TYR A 477 7.94 -18.80 3.29
C TYR A 477 7.82 -18.22 4.70
N ALA A 478 6.70 -17.56 5.01
CA ALA A 478 6.40 -17.06 6.36
C ALA A 478 6.18 -18.18 7.39
N MET A 479 6.03 -19.44 6.96
CA MET A 479 5.80 -20.57 7.85
C MET A 479 7.09 -21.19 8.39
N PHE A 480 8.25 -20.68 8.02
CA PHE A 480 9.55 -21.27 8.34
C PHE A 480 10.36 -20.38 9.27
N ASP A 481 11.11 -21.03 10.16
CA ASP A 481 12.16 -20.39 10.93
C ASP A 481 13.12 -19.57 10.04
N LYS A 482 13.61 -18.44 10.55
CA LYS A 482 14.44 -17.48 9.81
C LYS A 482 15.59 -18.13 9.04
N TYR A 483 16.29 -19.09 9.66
CA TYR A 483 17.42 -19.77 9.04
C TYR A 483 17.14 -21.26 8.80
N PHE A 484 15.86 -21.60 8.65
CA PHE A 484 15.37 -22.96 8.49
C PHE A 484 15.88 -23.90 9.59
N LYS A 485 16.11 -23.40 10.81
CA LYS A 485 16.40 -24.24 11.97
C LYS A 485 15.19 -25.10 12.31
N LYS A 486 15.44 -26.27 12.87
CA LYS A 486 14.38 -27.16 13.33
C LYS A 486 13.53 -26.41 14.38
N VAL A 487 12.21 -26.48 14.22
CA VAL A 487 11.28 -25.91 15.20
C VAL A 487 11.21 -26.82 16.42
N GLY A 488 11.27 -26.19 17.59
CA GLY A 488 11.05 -26.84 18.87
C GLY A 488 12.31 -26.95 19.73
N ASN A 489 12.33 -26.21 20.84
CA ASN A 489 13.43 -26.13 21.80
C ASN A 489 14.79 -25.75 21.17
N CYS A 490 14.75 -24.83 20.20
CA CYS A 490 15.92 -24.39 19.45
C CYS A 490 16.77 -23.41 20.28
N VAL A 491 17.77 -23.94 20.98
CA VAL A 491 18.68 -23.17 21.86
C VAL A 491 20.14 -23.38 21.46
N GLY A 492 20.88 -22.29 21.39
CA GLY A 492 22.25 -22.17 20.93
C GLY A 492 22.33 -22.20 19.40
N PRO A 493 22.87 -21.17 18.71
CA PRO A 493 22.88 -21.14 17.25
C PRO A 493 23.62 -22.33 16.62
N SER A 494 24.73 -22.78 17.24
CA SER A 494 25.48 -23.96 16.78
C SER A 494 24.91 -25.30 17.26
N ALA A 495 24.12 -25.29 18.34
CA ALA A 495 23.57 -26.51 18.96
C ALA A 495 22.18 -26.85 18.42
N CYS A 496 21.37 -25.83 18.10
CA CYS A 496 20.08 -26.02 17.47
C CYS A 496 20.26 -26.62 16.06
N PRO A 497 19.65 -27.79 15.80
CA PRO A 497 19.87 -28.51 14.55
C PRO A 497 19.28 -27.75 13.35
N ALA A 498 19.98 -27.85 12.22
CA ALA A 498 19.48 -27.44 10.92
C ALA A 498 18.25 -28.30 10.53
N GLY A 499 17.21 -27.67 10.00
CA GLY A 499 16.07 -28.38 9.42
C GLY A 499 16.47 -29.16 8.17
N THR A 500 15.80 -30.29 7.93
CA THR A 500 16.05 -31.19 6.79
C THR A 500 14.86 -31.33 5.85
N GLY A 501 13.82 -30.52 6.08
CA GLY A 501 12.59 -30.49 5.33
C GLY A 501 11.61 -29.53 6.01
N LYS A 502 10.34 -29.93 6.14
CA LYS A 502 9.32 -29.11 6.82
C LYS A 502 9.38 -29.17 8.35
N ASP A 503 10.42 -29.76 8.92
CA ASP A 503 10.64 -29.74 10.37
C ASP A 503 11.20 -28.42 10.89
N SER A 504 11.54 -27.49 9.98
CA SER A 504 11.77 -26.07 10.24
C SER A 504 10.52 -25.20 10.06
N SER A 505 9.38 -25.79 9.69
CA SER A 505 8.12 -25.06 9.56
C SER A 505 7.36 -25.07 10.88
N HIS A 506 7.03 -23.88 11.38
CA HIS A 506 6.13 -23.68 12.51
C HIS A 506 4.67 -23.60 12.07
N TYR A 507 4.38 -23.44 10.76
CA TYR A 507 3.03 -23.37 10.18
C TYR A 507 2.18 -22.21 10.72
N LEU A 508 2.83 -21.09 11.02
CA LEU A 508 2.19 -19.83 11.41
C LEU A 508 2.63 -18.75 10.43
N LEU A 509 1.92 -17.64 10.34
CA LEU A 509 2.40 -16.46 9.65
C LEU A 509 3.40 -15.74 10.57
N SER A 510 4.68 -15.82 10.25
CA SER A 510 5.74 -15.07 10.94
C SER A 510 5.68 -13.58 10.62
N TRP A 511 6.52 -12.77 11.29
CA TRP A 511 6.59 -11.32 11.06
C TRP A 511 7.02 -10.94 9.63
N TYR A 512 7.86 -11.76 9.01
CA TYR A 512 8.33 -11.56 7.64
C TYR A 512 8.84 -12.85 7.03
N TYR A 513 8.92 -12.86 5.70
CA TYR A 513 9.99 -13.54 5.00
C TYR A 513 10.73 -12.53 4.12
N ALA A 514 11.98 -12.80 3.78
CA ALA A 514 12.78 -11.91 2.97
C ALA A 514 13.66 -12.68 1.99
N TRP A 515 13.99 -12.03 0.88
CA TRP A 515 14.87 -12.59 -0.14
C TRP A 515 15.73 -11.49 -0.76
N GLY A 516 16.91 -11.87 -1.25
CA GLY A 516 17.85 -10.93 -1.84
C GLY A 516 18.93 -11.63 -2.64
N GLY A 517 19.74 -10.84 -3.34
CA GLY A 517 20.80 -11.35 -4.18
C GLY A 517 21.76 -10.28 -4.63
N ALA A 518 22.91 -10.69 -5.15
CA ALA A 518 23.81 -9.74 -5.80
C ALA A 518 23.14 -9.12 -7.03
N VAL A 519 23.37 -7.84 -7.29
CA VAL A 519 22.96 -7.22 -8.57
C VAL A 519 23.80 -7.77 -9.71
N ASP A 520 25.09 -8.03 -9.46
CA ASP A 520 26.01 -8.61 -10.44
C ASP A 520 25.77 -10.11 -10.58
N THR A 521 25.35 -10.54 -11.77
CA THR A 521 25.14 -11.96 -12.11
C THR A 521 26.41 -12.80 -12.00
N SER A 522 27.60 -12.20 -11.99
CA SER A 522 28.87 -12.89 -11.81
C SER A 522 29.26 -13.12 -10.35
N ALA A 523 28.65 -12.41 -9.39
CA ALA A 523 28.88 -12.63 -7.96
C ALA A 523 28.24 -13.94 -7.46
N GLY A 524 27.18 -14.41 -8.12
CA GLY A 524 26.71 -15.79 -8.04
C GLY A 524 26.09 -16.22 -6.72
N TRP A 525 25.39 -15.31 -6.01
CA TRP A 525 24.66 -15.65 -4.80
C TRP A 525 23.29 -14.96 -4.71
N ALA A 526 22.34 -15.67 -4.09
CA ALA A 526 21.05 -15.17 -3.63
C ALA A 526 20.69 -15.91 -2.33
N TRP A 527 19.80 -15.31 -1.53
CA TRP A 527 19.39 -15.84 -0.24
C TRP A 527 17.89 -15.67 -0.01
N ARG A 528 17.35 -16.51 0.89
CA ARG A 528 15.98 -16.44 1.41
C ARG A 528 15.98 -16.77 2.90
N ILE A 529 15.13 -16.09 3.66
CA ILE A 529 14.86 -16.34 5.07
C ILE A 529 13.36 -16.31 5.32
N GLY A 530 12.87 -17.15 6.23
CA GLY A 530 11.56 -16.95 6.87
C GLY A 530 11.68 -15.95 8.03
N SER A 531 10.94 -16.18 9.11
CA SER A 531 11.19 -15.50 10.39
C SER A 531 10.84 -16.43 11.55
N SER A 532 11.65 -16.40 12.59
CA SER A 532 11.46 -17.24 13.77
C SER A 532 10.43 -16.66 14.74
N HIS A 533 9.95 -15.43 14.50
CA HIS A 533 9.05 -14.69 15.38
C HIS A 533 7.64 -14.65 14.80
N THR A 534 6.64 -15.03 15.58
CA THR A 534 5.24 -15.10 15.18
C THR A 534 4.38 -14.30 16.16
N HIS A 535 3.48 -13.48 15.62
CA HIS A 535 2.59 -12.60 16.40
C HIS A 535 1.12 -13.00 16.17
N GLY A 536 0.30 -13.02 17.22
CA GLY A 536 -1.12 -13.35 17.15
C GLY A 536 -1.88 -12.44 16.18
N GLY A 537 -1.49 -11.17 16.11
CA GLY A 537 -2.01 -10.17 15.17
C GLY A 537 -1.82 -10.49 13.67
N TYR A 538 -0.86 -11.36 13.32
CA TYR A 538 -0.51 -11.65 11.92
C TYR A 538 -1.28 -12.85 11.35
N GLN A 539 -1.85 -13.68 12.21
CA GLN A 539 -2.50 -14.92 11.76
C GLN A 539 -3.78 -14.58 10.97
N ASN A 540 -4.14 -15.46 10.04
CA ASN A 540 -5.30 -15.31 9.17
C ASN A 540 -5.93 -16.69 8.85
N PRO A 541 -6.78 -17.21 9.75
CA PRO A 541 -7.46 -18.49 9.54
C PRO A 541 -8.36 -18.50 8.31
N LEU A 542 -8.98 -17.38 7.92
CA LEU A 542 -9.79 -17.35 6.71
C LEU A 542 -8.94 -17.56 5.45
N ALA A 543 -7.81 -16.87 5.31
CA ALA A 543 -6.91 -17.09 4.19
C ALA A 543 -6.36 -18.52 4.16
N ALA A 544 -6.03 -19.09 5.34
CA ALA A 544 -5.59 -20.47 5.45
C ALA A 544 -6.70 -21.47 5.07
N TYR A 545 -7.94 -21.19 5.45
CA TYR A 545 -9.13 -21.93 5.03
C TYR A 545 -9.29 -21.87 3.51
N ALA A 546 -9.33 -20.67 2.93
CA ALA A 546 -9.43 -20.48 1.48
C ALA A 546 -8.37 -21.28 0.70
N LEU A 547 -7.09 -21.11 1.03
CA LEU A 547 -5.98 -21.78 0.33
C LEU A 547 -5.94 -23.30 0.56
N SER A 548 -6.65 -23.82 1.55
CA SER A 548 -6.69 -25.26 1.86
C SER A 548 -7.95 -25.95 1.35
N THR A 549 -9.08 -25.25 1.26
CA THR A 549 -10.38 -25.86 0.94
C THR A 549 -11.02 -25.35 -0.35
N ASP A 550 -10.77 -24.09 -0.72
CA ASP A 550 -11.35 -23.48 -1.91
C ASP A 550 -10.67 -23.99 -3.18
N ALA A 551 -11.46 -24.31 -4.20
CA ALA A 551 -10.95 -24.91 -5.43
C ALA A 551 -10.26 -23.88 -6.35
N ASP A 552 -10.78 -22.65 -6.38
CA ASP A 552 -10.32 -21.57 -7.25
C ASP A 552 -9.12 -20.82 -6.63
N LEU A 553 -8.95 -20.90 -5.31
CA LEU A 553 -7.77 -20.38 -4.59
C LEU A 553 -6.72 -21.44 -4.23
N LYS A 554 -6.88 -22.69 -4.69
CA LYS A 554 -5.92 -23.76 -4.39
C LYS A 554 -4.51 -23.46 -4.95
N PRO A 555 -3.46 -23.43 -4.11
CA PRO A 555 -2.08 -23.31 -4.58
C PRO A 555 -1.70 -24.40 -5.58
N LYS A 556 -0.89 -24.03 -6.57
CA LYS A 556 -0.51 -24.91 -7.68
C LYS A 556 0.57 -25.92 -7.29
N SER A 557 1.43 -25.57 -6.32
CA SER A 557 2.48 -26.47 -5.83
C SER A 557 1.92 -27.78 -5.27
N ALA A 558 2.73 -28.84 -5.33
CA ALA A 558 2.29 -30.19 -4.97
C ALA A 558 1.84 -30.32 -3.50
N THR A 559 2.37 -29.49 -2.62
CA THR A 559 2.13 -29.54 -1.17
C THR A 559 1.53 -28.26 -0.59
N GLY A 560 1.34 -27.21 -1.40
CA GLY A 560 0.82 -25.92 -0.93
C GLY A 560 -0.51 -26.03 -0.20
N GLN A 561 -1.51 -26.70 -0.81
CA GLN A 561 -2.82 -26.94 -0.18
C GLN A 561 -2.70 -27.65 1.18
N SER A 562 -1.87 -28.69 1.28
CA SER A 562 -1.71 -29.45 2.52
C SER A 562 -0.95 -28.68 3.60
N ASP A 563 -0.04 -27.79 3.21
CA ASP A 563 0.67 -26.92 4.16
C ASP A 563 -0.28 -25.87 4.75
N TRP A 564 -1.17 -25.31 3.93
CA TRP A 564 -2.20 -24.38 4.39
C TRP A 564 -3.24 -25.05 5.27
N ALA A 565 -3.65 -26.29 4.99
CA ALA A 565 -4.53 -27.04 5.87
C ALA A 565 -3.90 -27.21 7.28
N LYS A 566 -2.60 -27.54 7.33
CA LYS A 566 -1.88 -27.65 8.59
C LYS A 566 -1.65 -26.29 9.27
N SER A 567 -1.48 -25.23 8.48
CA SER A 567 -1.38 -23.85 8.95
C SER A 567 -2.67 -23.40 9.61
N LEU A 568 -3.83 -23.72 9.02
CA LEU A 568 -5.14 -23.42 9.59
C LEU A 568 -5.29 -24.03 11.00
N ASP A 569 -5.08 -25.35 11.11
CA ASP A 569 -5.14 -26.05 12.41
C ASP A 569 -4.20 -25.40 13.43
N ARG A 570 -2.96 -25.12 13.01
CA ARG A 570 -1.92 -24.55 13.87
C ARG A 570 -2.25 -23.13 14.33
N GLN A 571 -2.84 -22.30 13.47
CA GLN A 571 -3.23 -20.93 13.82
C GLN A 571 -4.35 -20.93 14.85
N VAL A 572 -5.38 -21.77 14.69
CA VAL A 572 -6.48 -21.88 15.67
C VAL A 572 -5.95 -22.36 17.03
N GLU A 573 -5.06 -23.36 17.04
CA GLU A 573 -4.37 -23.78 18.27
C GLU A 573 -3.57 -22.64 18.92
N PHE A 574 -2.92 -21.79 18.12
CA PHE A 574 -2.11 -20.68 18.60
C PHE A 574 -2.95 -19.60 19.29
N TYR A 575 -4.12 -19.25 18.74
CA TYR A 575 -5.05 -18.33 19.39
C TYR A 575 -5.54 -18.88 20.73
N ARG A 576 -5.94 -20.16 20.78
CA ARG A 576 -6.36 -20.81 22.02
C ARG A 576 -5.26 -20.80 23.08
N TRP A 577 -4.01 -21.01 22.67
CA TRP A 577 -2.87 -20.97 23.56
C TRP A 577 -2.56 -19.56 24.09
N LEU A 578 -2.75 -18.52 23.28
CA LEU A 578 -2.47 -17.12 23.65
C LEU A 578 -3.62 -16.43 24.37
N GLN A 579 -4.80 -17.04 24.43
CA GLN A 579 -5.97 -16.41 25.03
C GLN A 579 -5.80 -16.26 26.55
N SER A 580 -5.86 -15.02 27.04
CA SER A 580 -5.71 -14.66 28.45
C SER A 580 -6.87 -15.18 29.29
N ASP A 581 -6.72 -15.08 30.62
CA ASP A 581 -7.80 -15.41 31.55
C ASP A 581 -9.05 -14.54 31.31
N GLU A 582 -8.86 -13.26 30.96
CA GLU A 582 -9.94 -12.33 30.62
C GLU A 582 -10.56 -12.62 29.25
N GLY A 583 -9.75 -12.89 28.22
CA GLY A 583 -10.22 -13.25 26.88
C GLY A 583 -9.44 -12.65 25.71
N ALA A 584 -8.57 -11.68 25.96
CA ALA A 584 -7.70 -11.08 24.94
C ALA A 584 -6.61 -12.05 24.46
N ILE A 585 -6.01 -11.79 23.29
CA ILE A 585 -4.96 -12.62 22.70
C ILE A 585 -3.58 -12.02 22.97
N ALA A 586 -2.71 -12.74 23.69
CA ALA A 586 -1.34 -12.32 23.97
C ALA A 586 -0.43 -12.29 22.73
N GLY A 587 0.80 -11.80 22.88
CA GLY A 587 1.69 -11.45 21.76
C GLY A 587 1.98 -12.59 20.81
N GLY A 588 2.71 -13.61 21.25
CA GLY A 588 3.00 -14.75 20.39
C GLY A 588 4.12 -15.65 20.89
N ALA A 589 4.95 -16.09 19.95
CA ALA A 589 6.06 -17.01 20.22
C ALA A 589 7.24 -16.81 19.28
N THR A 590 8.40 -17.31 19.72
CA THR A 590 9.63 -17.33 18.93
C THR A 590 10.34 -18.68 18.97
N ASN A 591 10.87 -19.12 17.83
CA ASN A 591 11.82 -20.23 17.74
C ASN A 591 13.28 -19.76 17.96
N SER A 592 13.53 -18.46 17.97
CA SER A 592 14.86 -17.86 18.13
C SER A 592 14.82 -16.83 19.24
N TRP A 593 15.02 -17.27 20.49
CA TRP A 593 15.01 -16.36 21.64
C TRP A 593 16.03 -15.23 21.44
N ALA A 594 15.58 -13.98 21.62
CA ALA A 594 16.32 -12.75 21.33
C ALA A 594 16.89 -12.66 19.90
N GLY A 595 16.32 -13.42 18.95
CA GLY A 595 16.72 -13.45 17.54
C GLY A 595 18.12 -14.02 17.29
N ARG A 596 18.69 -14.73 18.27
CA ARG A 596 20.02 -15.35 18.21
C ARG A 596 20.06 -16.75 18.82
N TYR A 597 18.90 -17.42 18.82
CA TYR A 597 18.69 -18.74 19.43
C TYR A 597 19.24 -18.80 20.86
N ALA A 598 19.07 -17.75 21.65
CA ALA A 598 19.62 -17.69 22.99
C ALA A 598 18.88 -18.67 23.94
N THR A 599 19.37 -18.81 25.16
CA THR A 599 18.64 -19.57 26.19
C THR A 599 17.52 -18.69 26.75
N PRO A 600 16.24 -19.12 26.68
CA PRO A 600 15.14 -18.41 27.32
C PRO A 600 15.21 -18.55 28.85
N PRO A 601 14.48 -17.72 29.61
CA PRO A 601 14.28 -17.91 31.03
C PRO A 601 13.81 -19.33 31.38
N ALA A 602 14.26 -19.85 32.53
CA ALA A 602 13.84 -21.18 32.98
C ALA A 602 12.33 -21.19 33.26
N GLY A 603 11.62 -22.16 32.68
CA GLY A 603 10.17 -22.29 32.84
C GLY A 603 9.34 -21.53 31.80
N THR A 604 9.95 -20.84 30.83
CA THR A 604 9.20 -20.19 29.74
C THR A 604 8.29 -21.20 29.03
N PRO A 605 6.96 -20.94 28.98
CA PRO A 605 6.00 -21.80 28.30
C PRO A 605 6.28 -21.95 26.82
N THR A 606 5.88 -23.09 26.27
CA THR A 606 6.12 -23.38 24.84
C THR A 606 4.87 -23.76 24.06
N PHE A 607 4.85 -23.36 22.79
CA PHE A 607 3.90 -23.80 21.78
C PHE A 607 4.64 -24.59 20.70
N TYR A 608 4.43 -25.91 20.67
CA TYR A 608 5.22 -26.83 19.82
C TYR A 608 6.75 -26.65 19.98
N GLY A 609 7.19 -26.22 21.17
CA GLY A 609 8.58 -25.95 21.51
C GLY A 609 9.11 -24.57 21.07
N MET A 610 8.29 -23.71 20.46
CA MET A 610 8.59 -22.27 20.36
C MET A 610 8.27 -21.62 21.71
N TYR A 611 9.04 -20.60 22.10
CA TYR A 611 8.94 -19.96 23.41
C TYR A 611 7.95 -18.80 23.39
N TYR A 612 7.09 -18.69 24.42
CA TYR A 612 6.20 -17.54 24.59
C TYR A 612 6.96 -16.22 24.61
N ASP A 613 6.50 -15.29 23.79
CA ASP A 613 6.98 -13.92 23.73
C ASP A 613 5.78 -12.98 23.83
N GLU A 614 5.78 -12.14 24.86
CA GLU A 614 4.71 -11.16 25.13
C GLU A 614 4.68 -10.06 24.06
N LYS A 615 5.84 -9.75 23.46
CA LYS A 615 6.03 -8.65 22.52
C LYS A 615 6.92 -9.07 21.35
N PRO A 616 6.46 -10.01 20.50
CA PRO A 616 7.24 -10.49 19.36
C PRO A 616 7.78 -9.34 18.51
N VAL A 617 9.07 -9.42 18.16
CA VAL A 617 9.80 -8.52 17.27
C VAL A 617 10.09 -7.14 17.84
N TYR A 618 9.10 -6.31 18.15
CA TYR A 618 9.33 -4.91 18.54
C TYR A 618 9.02 -4.64 20.00
N HIS A 619 9.91 -3.88 20.65
CA HIS A 619 9.86 -3.52 22.06
C HIS A 619 9.77 -2.01 22.31
N ASP A 620 9.94 -1.16 21.28
CA ASP A 620 9.73 0.29 21.32
C ASP A 620 8.78 0.76 20.21
N PRO A 621 7.46 0.77 20.46
CA PRO A 621 6.79 0.19 21.63
C PRO A 621 6.71 -1.35 21.59
N PRO A 622 6.35 -2.02 22.70
CA PRO A 622 5.98 -3.43 22.69
C PRO A 622 4.89 -3.74 21.66
N SER A 623 5.15 -4.66 20.73
CA SER A 623 4.29 -4.92 19.56
C SER A 623 2.84 -5.25 19.90
N ASN A 624 2.58 -6.03 20.97
CA ASN A 624 1.23 -6.43 21.36
C ASN A 624 0.56 -5.49 22.38
N GLN A 625 1.12 -4.29 22.62
CA GLN A 625 0.42 -3.30 23.44
C GLN A 625 -0.73 -2.65 22.67
N TRP A 626 -0.76 -2.73 21.34
CA TRP A 626 -1.76 -2.05 20.53
C TRP A 626 -3.01 -2.91 20.34
N PHE A 627 -4.17 -2.40 20.78
CA PHE A 627 -5.46 -3.10 20.65
C PHE A 627 -5.87 -3.38 19.19
N GLY A 628 -5.35 -2.62 18.22
CA GLY A 628 -5.64 -2.85 16.80
C GLY A 628 -5.32 -4.28 16.32
N PHE A 629 -4.28 -4.92 16.87
CA PHE A 629 -4.00 -6.33 16.56
C PHE A 629 -5.06 -7.29 17.08
N GLN A 630 -5.79 -6.95 18.15
CA GLN A 630 -6.94 -7.74 18.61
C GLN A 630 -8.05 -7.68 17.55
N ALA A 631 -8.45 -6.47 17.15
CA ALA A 631 -9.54 -6.27 16.19
C ALA A 631 -9.23 -6.88 14.82
N TRP A 632 -8.06 -6.58 14.22
CA TRP A 632 -7.69 -7.12 12.91
C TRP A 632 -7.62 -8.64 12.87
N SER A 633 -7.08 -9.24 13.93
CA SER A 633 -6.84 -10.67 13.96
C SER A 633 -8.11 -11.46 14.29
N MET A 634 -8.90 -10.97 15.25
CA MET A 634 -10.18 -11.59 15.61
C MET A 634 -11.23 -11.43 14.53
N GLU A 635 -11.16 -10.39 13.71
CA GLU A 635 -12.00 -10.29 12.51
C GLU A 635 -11.81 -11.52 11.61
N ARG A 636 -10.56 -11.91 11.35
CA ARG A 636 -10.23 -13.07 10.50
C ARG A 636 -10.70 -14.40 11.13
N VAL A 637 -10.67 -14.49 12.46
CA VAL A 637 -11.23 -15.65 13.20
C VAL A 637 -12.76 -15.64 13.10
N ALA A 638 -13.41 -14.48 13.21
CA ALA A 638 -14.85 -14.32 13.09
C ALA A 638 -15.36 -14.66 11.70
N GLU A 639 -14.66 -14.23 10.65
CA GLU A 639 -14.94 -14.60 9.27
C GLU A 639 -14.79 -16.11 9.04
N TYR A 640 -13.70 -16.71 9.52
CA TYR A 640 -13.51 -18.15 9.46
C TYR A 640 -14.62 -18.92 10.19
N TYR A 641 -15.00 -18.49 11.39
CA TYR A 641 -16.11 -19.08 12.15
C TYR A 641 -17.44 -18.92 11.40
N GLN A 642 -17.70 -17.76 10.81
CA GLN A 642 -18.92 -17.48 10.07
C GLN A 642 -19.04 -18.41 8.84
N GLN A 643 -17.95 -18.63 8.12
CA GLN A 643 -17.90 -19.48 6.93
C GLN A 643 -17.91 -20.99 7.24
N SER A 644 -17.19 -21.42 8.28
CA SER A 644 -17.00 -22.86 8.57
C SER A 644 -17.89 -23.41 9.68
N GLY A 645 -18.30 -22.56 10.63
CA GLY A 645 -18.89 -22.98 11.90
C GLY A 645 -17.90 -23.70 12.84
N ASP A 646 -16.59 -23.52 12.67
CA ASP A 646 -15.58 -24.20 13.47
C ASP A 646 -15.74 -23.93 14.98
N ALA A 647 -15.72 -25.02 15.76
CA ALA A 647 -16.04 -24.96 17.18
C ALA A 647 -14.91 -24.38 18.04
N ASP A 648 -13.66 -24.54 17.61
CA ASP A 648 -12.50 -24.01 18.32
C ASP A 648 -12.36 -22.50 18.06
N ALA A 649 -12.59 -22.05 16.82
CA ALA A 649 -12.71 -20.64 16.49
C ALA A 649 -13.86 -19.97 17.27
N LYS A 650 -15.02 -20.64 17.35
CA LYS A 650 -16.14 -20.16 18.20
C LYS A 650 -15.72 -20.01 19.66
N ALA A 651 -15.03 -20.99 20.24
CA ALA A 651 -14.62 -20.94 21.64
C ALA A 651 -13.67 -19.76 21.93
N VAL A 652 -12.75 -19.45 20.99
CA VAL A 652 -11.90 -18.26 21.07
C VAL A 652 -12.76 -16.99 21.02
N LEU A 653 -13.66 -16.89 20.04
CA LEU A 653 -14.49 -15.70 19.84
C LEU A 653 -15.46 -15.45 20.99
N ASP A 654 -16.13 -16.48 21.52
CA ASP A 654 -17.08 -16.34 22.63
C ASP A 654 -16.42 -15.60 23.81
N LYS A 655 -15.21 -16.05 24.20
CA LYS A 655 -14.47 -15.44 25.31
C LYS A 655 -13.90 -14.07 24.96
N TRP A 656 -13.41 -13.89 23.73
CA TRP A 656 -12.84 -12.61 23.30
C TRP A 656 -13.90 -11.51 23.16
N VAL A 657 -15.06 -11.83 22.58
CA VAL A 657 -16.18 -10.91 22.38
C VAL A 657 -16.75 -10.48 23.73
N ASP A 658 -16.94 -11.41 24.67
CA ASP A 658 -17.38 -11.10 26.03
C ASP A 658 -16.43 -10.07 26.70
N TRP A 659 -15.11 -10.29 26.61
CA TRP A 659 -14.11 -9.36 27.13
C TRP A 659 -14.15 -8.00 26.42
N ALA A 660 -14.09 -7.99 25.08
CA ALA A 660 -14.03 -6.74 24.31
C ALA A 660 -15.28 -5.88 24.51
N LEU A 661 -16.47 -6.49 24.60
CA LEU A 661 -17.72 -5.80 24.91
C LEU A 661 -17.68 -5.20 26.31
N SER A 662 -17.15 -5.93 27.30
CA SER A 662 -17.02 -5.43 28.68
C SER A 662 -16.10 -4.21 28.81
N GLU A 663 -15.16 -4.05 27.87
CA GLU A 663 -14.22 -2.94 27.78
C GLU A 663 -14.67 -1.85 26.78
N THR A 664 -15.88 -1.95 26.24
CA THR A 664 -16.41 -0.98 25.26
C THR A 664 -17.47 -0.09 25.88
N THR A 665 -17.36 1.22 25.68
CA THR A 665 -18.41 2.18 26.04
C THR A 665 -18.97 2.82 24.78
N VAL A 666 -20.29 2.73 24.59
CA VAL A 666 -21.03 3.53 23.60
C VAL A 666 -22.01 4.44 24.35
N ASN A 667 -21.84 5.75 24.20
CA ASN A 667 -22.64 6.75 24.89
C ASN A 667 -23.97 7.00 24.15
N PRO A 668 -25.00 7.53 24.84
CA PRO A 668 -26.29 7.85 24.22
C PRO A 668 -26.24 8.88 23.08
N ASP A 669 -25.16 9.66 22.97
CA ASP A 669 -24.93 10.61 21.88
C ASP A 669 -24.20 10.00 20.67
N GLY A 670 -23.96 8.68 20.69
CA GLY A 670 -23.25 7.96 19.63
C GLY A 670 -21.73 8.04 19.73
N THR A 671 -21.17 8.79 20.68
CA THR A 671 -19.72 8.75 20.91
C THR A 671 -19.32 7.44 21.57
N PHE A 672 -18.13 6.93 21.27
CA PHE A 672 -17.64 5.67 21.83
C PHE A 672 -16.22 5.76 22.37
N ARG A 673 -15.87 4.77 23.18
CA ARG A 673 -14.51 4.48 23.65
C ARG A 673 -14.29 2.97 23.59
N ILE A 674 -13.21 2.58 22.95
CA ILE A 674 -12.71 1.19 22.86
C ILE A 674 -11.29 1.14 23.45
N PRO A 675 -10.78 -0.04 23.84
CA PRO A 675 -9.40 -0.16 24.31
C PRO A 675 -8.40 0.37 23.28
N SER A 676 -7.29 0.92 23.77
CA SER A 676 -6.22 1.47 22.95
C SER A 676 -4.90 0.77 23.28
N THR A 677 -4.39 1.00 24.48
CA THR A 677 -3.15 0.39 24.97
C THR A 677 -3.46 -0.73 25.95
N LEU A 678 -2.84 -1.89 25.72
CA LEU A 678 -2.92 -3.09 26.54
C LEU A 678 -1.62 -3.29 27.32
N GLN A 679 -1.76 -3.74 28.56
CA GLN A 679 -0.65 -4.16 29.41
C GLN A 679 -0.80 -5.63 29.73
N TRP A 680 0.27 -6.39 29.55
CA TRP A 680 0.29 -7.83 29.73
C TRP A 680 1.06 -8.20 30.99
N SER A 681 0.61 -9.26 31.67
CA SER A 681 1.37 -9.84 32.77
C SER A 681 1.13 -11.35 32.88
N GLY A 682 2.11 -12.05 33.47
CA GLY A 682 2.06 -13.50 33.56
C GLY A 682 2.36 -14.20 32.22
N GLN A 683 1.98 -15.46 32.09
CA GLN A 683 2.33 -16.31 30.95
C GLN A 683 1.27 -17.40 30.73
N PRO A 684 1.04 -17.87 29.48
CA PRO A 684 0.15 -19.00 29.24
C PRO A 684 0.71 -20.31 29.81
N ASP A 685 -0.12 -21.34 29.92
CA ASP A 685 0.38 -22.68 30.16
C ASP A 685 1.22 -23.18 28.98
N THR A 686 2.06 -24.20 29.18
CA THR A 686 2.70 -24.87 28.04
C THR A 686 1.64 -25.61 27.21
N TRP A 687 1.60 -25.36 25.90
CA TRP A 687 0.59 -25.92 25.02
C TRP A 687 0.59 -27.46 25.03
N ASN A 688 -0.60 -28.03 25.15
CA ASN A 688 -0.85 -29.44 25.00
C ASN A 688 -2.15 -29.63 24.20
N ALA A 689 -2.03 -29.95 22.92
CA ALA A 689 -3.18 -30.09 22.02
C ALA A 689 -4.23 -31.12 22.52
N SER A 690 -3.83 -32.13 23.30
CA SER A 690 -4.76 -33.13 23.85
C SER A 690 -5.48 -32.70 25.13
N SER A 691 -4.95 -31.69 25.81
CA SER A 691 -5.50 -31.12 27.04
C SER A 691 -4.99 -29.69 27.19
N PRO A 692 -5.54 -28.72 26.43
CA PRO A 692 -5.13 -27.33 26.51
C PRO A 692 -5.24 -26.80 27.94
N GLY A 693 -4.28 -25.94 28.34
CA GLY A 693 -4.32 -25.25 29.62
C GLY A 693 -5.46 -24.23 29.68
N ASP A 694 -5.79 -23.77 30.89
CA ASP A 694 -6.82 -22.74 31.08
C ASP A 694 -6.25 -21.32 31.06
N ASN A 695 -4.92 -21.18 31.07
CA ASN A 695 -4.19 -19.91 31.08
C ASN A 695 -4.58 -18.99 32.25
N GLY A 696 -4.98 -19.53 33.40
CA GLY A 696 -5.37 -18.74 34.57
C GLY A 696 -4.24 -17.91 35.21
N GLY A 697 -3.04 -17.93 34.65
CA GLY A 697 -1.90 -17.09 35.04
C GLY A 697 -1.46 -16.08 33.97
N LEU A 698 -2.20 -15.92 32.87
CA LEU A 698 -1.96 -14.93 31.82
C LEU A 698 -3.03 -13.85 31.87
N HIS A 699 -2.64 -12.60 32.03
CA HIS A 699 -3.55 -11.49 32.27
C HIS A 699 -3.31 -10.31 31.32
N VAL A 700 -4.39 -9.60 31.00
CA VAL A 700 -4.38 -8.32 30.30
C VAL A 700 -5.07 -7.23 31.14
N GLU A 701 -4.57 -6.00 31.07
CA GLU A 701 -5.21 -4.79 31.58
C GLU A 701 -5.30 -3.74 30.46
N VAL A 702 -6.46 -3.07 30.34
CA VAL A 702 -6.62 -1.93 29.43
C VAL A 702 -6.09 -0.68 30.11
N ALA A 703 -4.97 -0.15 29.61
CA ALA A 703 -4.32 1.02 30.21
C ALA A 703 -4.98 2.34 29.83
N ASP A 704 -5.49 2.44 28.61
CA ASP A 704 -6.24 3.58 28.11
C ASP A 704 -7.23 3.21 27.00
N TYR A 705 -8.10 4.17 26.66
CA TYR A 705 -9.15 4.01 25.68
C TYR A 705 -9.07 5.10 24.61
N THR A 706 -9.46 4.76 23.39
CA THR A 706 -9.46 5.63 22.22
C THR A 706 -10.82 5.67 21.55
N ASN A 707 -10.99 6.61 20.63
CA ASN A 707 -12.07 6.66 19.64
C ASN A 707 -11.52 6.50 18.21
N ASP A 708 -10.39 5.81 18.06
CA ASP A 708 -9.81 5.43 16.77
C ASP A 708 -10.86 4.75 15.90
N VAL A 709 -11.16 5.38 14.76
CA VAL A 709 -12.23 4.96 13.85
C VAL A 709 -11.83 3.78 12.97
N GLY A 710 -10.55 3.59 12.68
CA GLY A 710 -10.07 2.43 11.91
C GLY A 710 -10.16 1.17 12.75
N VAL A 711 -9.63 1.21 13.98
CA VAL A 711 -9.71 0.07 14.90
C VAL A 711 -11.15 -0.23 15.32
N ALA A 712 -11.98 0.80 15.53
CA ALA A 712 -13.40 0.61 15.80
C ALA A 712 -14.16 -0.05 14.64
N ALA A 713 -13.76 0.22 13.39
CA ALA A 713 -14.34 -0.44 12.22
C ALA A 713 -13.97 -1.92 12.10
N ALA A 714 -12.69 -2.28 12.27
CA ALA A 714 -12.26 -3.69 12.38
C ALA A 714 -13.00 -4.42 13.51
N TYR A 715 -13.15 -3.76 14.66
CA TYR A 715 -13.88 -4.32 15.78
C TYR A 715 -15.37 -4.51 15.46
N ALA A 716 -16.02 -3.51 14.84
CA ALA A 716 -17.40 -3.63 14.38
C ALA A 716 -17.58 -4.77 13.37
N LYS A 717 -16.62 -4.98 12.45
CA LYS A 717 -16.62 -6.15 11.54
C LYS A 717 -16.51 -7.47 12.29
N THR A 718 -15.59 -7.57 13.25
CA THR A 718 -15.44 -8.74 14.11
C THR A 718 -16.77 -9.11 14.77
N LEU A 719 -17.42 -8.13 15.40
CA LEU A 719 -18.73 -8.30 16.02
C LEU A 719 -19.83 -8.66 15.01
N THR A 720 -19.79 -8.08 13.81
CA THR A 720 -20.77 -8.35 12.73
C THR A 720 -20.71 -9.81 12.28
N TYR A 721 -19.52 -10.31 11.89
CA TYR A 721 -19.33 -11.70 11.46
C TYR A 721 -19.62 -12.69 12.58
N TYR A 722 -19.19 -12.39 13.81
CA TYR A 722 -19.51 -13.23 14.97
C TYR A 722 -21.01 -13.29 15.22
N ALA A 723 -21.71 -12.15 15.21
CA ALA A 723 -23.14 -12.07 15.48
C ALA A 723 -23.99 -12.77 14.42
N ASP A 724 -23.65 -12.63 13.13
CA ASP A 724 -24.34 -13.32 12.03
C ASP A 724 -24.40 -14.84 12.26
N ARG A 725 -23.27 -15.43 12.67
CA ARG A 725 -23.18 -16.88 12.89
C ARG A 725 -23.70 -17.34 14.24
N SER A 726 -23.42 -16.58 15.30
CA SER A 726 -23.78 -16.95 16.68
C SER A 726 -25.23 -16.61 17.05
N GLY A 727 -25.82 -15.61 16.40
CA GLY A 727 -27.07 -14.97 16.81
C GLY A 727 -26.92 -14.04 18.01
N ASP A 728 -25.70 -13.64 18.37
CA ASP A 728 -25.45 -12.74 19.50
C ASP A 728 -25.97 -11.33 19.23
N THR A 729 -27.02 -10.95 19.97
CA THR A 729 -27.69 -9.66 19.78
C THR A 729 -26.93 -8.49 20.39
N GLU A 730 -26.11 -8.71 21.42
CA GLU A 730 -25.32 -7.65 22.03
C GLU A 730 -24.20 -7.23 21.08
N ALA A 731 -23.46 -8.21 20.54
CA ALA A 731 -22.46 -7.99 19.51
C ALA A 731 -23.04 -7.27 18.28
N ALA A 732 -24.18 -7.73 17.75
CA ALA A 732 -24.85 -7.06 16.62
C ALA A 732 -25.20 -5.60 16.94
N SER A 733 -25.77 -5.34 18.12
CA SER A 733 -26.20 -4.00 18.51
C SER A 733 -25.02 -3.05 18.75
N THR A 734 -23.92 -3.54 19.32
CA THR A 734 -22.70 -2.75 19.54
C THR A 734 -22.00 -2.47 18.21
N ALA A 735 -21.90 -3.45 17.31
CA ALA A 735 -21.38 -3.22 15.95
C ALA A 735 -22.16 -2.10 15.25
N LYS A 736 -23.50 -2.18 15.27
CA LYS A 736 -24.37 -1.14 14.70
C LYS A 736 -24.09 0.23 15.31
N ALA A 737 -24.02 0.30 16.64
CA ALA A 737 -23.86 1.56 17.37
C ALA A 737 -22.49 2.21 17.14
N LEU A 738 -21.41 1.43 17.00
CA LEU A 738 -20.09 1.94 16.60
C LEU A 738 -20.14 2.54 15.19
N LEU A 739 -20.75 1.83 14.23
CA LEU A 739 -20.86 2.31 12.85
C LEU A 739 -21.73 3.56 12.74
N ASP A 740 -22.88 3.61 13.42
CA ASP A 740 -23.73 4.80 13.50
C ASP A 740 -22.98 5.96 14.17
N GLY A 741 -22.30 5.70 15.28
CA GLY A 741 -21.51 6.69 16.00
C GLY A 741 -20.44 7.35 15.14
N MET A 742 -19.66 6.55 14.40
CA MET A 742 -18.68 7.04 13.44
C MET A 742 -19.32 7.85 12.31
N TRP A 743 -20.42 7.34 11.74
CA TRP A 743 -21.10 7.98 10.63
C TRP A 743 -21.72 9.34 11.01
N GLU A 744 -22.32 9.43 12.19
CA GLU A 744 -23.03 10.64 12.63
C GLU A 744 -22.09 11.70 13.21
N ASN A 745 -21.00 11.29 13.87
CA ASN A 745 -20.16 12.20 14.66
C ASN A 745 -18.77 12.48 14.08
N ASN A 746 -18.26 11.67 13.14
CA ASN A 746 -16.84 11.70 12.76
C ASN A 746 -16.60 11.91 11.26
N GLN A 747 -17.61 12.31 10.49
CA GLN A 747 -17.45 12.62 9.07
C GLN A 747 -16.83 14.00 8.81
N ASP A 748 -15.99 14.06 7.79
CA ASP A 748 -15.57 15.31 7.13
C ASP A 748 -15.59 15.18 5.59
N ALA A 749 -14.92 16.10 4.90
CA ALA A 749 -14.86 16.13 3.44
C ALA A 749 -14.02 14.99 2.83
N LEU A 750 -13.02 14.49 3.56
CA LEU A 750 -12.09 13.47 3.09
C LEU A 750 -12.56 12.07 3.48
N GLY A 751 -13.28 11.92 4.59
CA GLY A 751 -13.74 10.61 5.04
C GLY A 751 -14.41 10.63 6.41
N ILE A 752 -13.99 9.68 7.25
CA ILE A 752 -14.36 9.58 8.67
C ILE A 752 -13.07 9.57 9.48
N ALA A 753 -12.86 10.56 10.33
CA ALA A 753 -11.63 10.70 11.12
C ALA A 753 -11.90 11.41 12.44
N VAL A 754 -10.98 11.24 13.39
CA VAL A 754 -11.01 11.88 14.71
C VAL A 754 -9.70 12.61 14.97
N PRO A 755 -9.72 13.70 15.76
CA PRO A 755 -8.49 14.33 16.21
C PRO A 755 -7.70 13.40 17.15
N GLU A 756 -6.41 13.23 16.88
CA GLU A 756 -5.46 12.47 17.69
C GLU A 756 -4.24 13.34 18.06
N THR A 757 -3.84 13.28 19.33
CA THR A 757 -2.69 14.03 19.85
C THR A 757 -1.43 13.17 19.76
N ARG A 758 -0.41 13.66 19.06
CA ARG A 758 0.84 12.96 18.79
C ARG A 758 1.95 13.41 19.73
N ALA A 759 1.87 12.98 20.99
CA ALA A 759 2.89 13.31 22.00
C ALA A 759 4.24 12.66 21.67
N ASP A 760 4.23 11.55 20.93
CA ASP A 760 5.40 10.87 20.39
C ASP A 760 6.18 11.70 19.36
N TYR A 761 5.61 12.76 18.79
CA TYR A 761 6.31 13.65 17.85
C TYR A 761 7.36 14.54 18.52
N ASN A 762 7.54 14.43 19.84
CA ASN A 762 8.72 14.97 20.50
C ASN A 762 10.00 14.22 20.09
N ARG A 763 9.90 13.08 19.39
CA ARG A 763 11.03 12.27 18.92
C ARG A 763 11.58 12.70 17.56
N PHE A 764 11.03 13.73 16.91
CA PHE A 764 11.57 14.25 15.65
C PHE A 764 13.04 14.72 15.77
N ASP A 765 13.47 15.16 16.95
CA ASP A 765 14.86 15.54 17.25
C ASP A 765 15.67 14.44 17.96
N ASP A 766 15.12 13.23 18.11
CA ASP A 766 15.85 12.10 18.66
C ASP A 766 17.05 11.76 17.78
N GLY A 767 18.20 11.51 18.42
CA GLY A 767 19.40 11.04 17.75
C GLY A 767 19.22 9.64 17.18
N ILE A 768 19.63 9.43 15.94
CA ILE A 768 19.69 8.09 15.34
C ILE A 768 21.08 7.51 15.56
N TYR A 769 21.18 6.21 15.88
CA TYR A 769 22.49 5.59 16.00
C TYR A 769 23.16 5.46 14.62
N VAL A 770 24.38 5.96 14.52
CA VAL A 770 25.27 5.75 13.36
C VAL A 770 26.65 5.34 13.89
N PRO A 771 27.28 4.24 13.39
CA PRO A 771 28.56 3.78 13.89
C PRO A 771 29.65 4.86 13.84
N SER A 772 30.53 4.89 14.85
CA SER A 772 31.58 5.90 14.94
C SER A 772 32.52 5.85 13.72
N GLY A 773 32.68 7.00 13.05
CA GLY A 773 33.50 7.12 11.85
C GLY A 773 32.80 6.71 10.54
N TRP A 774 31.58 6.18 10.62
CA TRP A 774 30.71 6.02 9.46
C TRP A 774 30.15 7.39 9.06
N THR A 775 30.14 7.67 7.75
CA THR A 775 29.52 8.87 7.18
C THR A 775 28.96 8.55 5.81
N GLY A 776 27.82 9.14 5.49
CA GLY A 776 27.12 8.96 4.24
C GLY A 776 26.18 10.11 3.92
N THR A 777 25.43 9.98 2.84
CA THR A 777 24.52 11.05 2.39
C THR A 777 23.22 10.46 1.85
N MET A 778 22.08 11.02 2.28
CA MET A 778 20.76 10.74 1.71
C MET A 778 20.66 11.34 0.28
N PRO A 779 19.72 10.92 -0.58
CA PRO A 779 19.67 11.41 -1.96
C PRO A 779 19.45 12.93 -2.10
N ASN A 780 18.78 13.57 -1.14
CA ASN A 780 18.59 15.03 -1.08
C ASN A 780 19.83 15.81 -0.60
N GLY A 781 20.89 15.13 -0.16
CA GLY A 781 22.10 15.74 0.37
C GLY A 781 22.23 15.76 1.89
N ASP A 782 21.23 15.26 2.63
CA ASP A 782 21.30 15.22 4.09
C ASP A 782 22.47 14.33 4.54
N THR A 783 23.26 14.84 5.48
CA THR A 783 24.40 14.10 6.03
C THR A 783 23.93 13.06 7.03
N ILE A 784 24.44 11.85 6.89
CA ILE A 784 24.25 10.76 7.82
C ILE A 784 25.57 10.56 8.56
N ASP A 785 25.60 10.88 9.85
CA ASP A 785 26.76 10.69 10.75
C ASP A 785 26.31 10.51 12.20
N ALA A 786 27.27 10.41 13.14
CA ALA A 786 27.00 10.17 14.55
C ALA A 786 26.23 11.29 15.28
N SER A 787 25.96 12.43 14.62
CA SER A 787 25.16 13.54 15.14
C SER A 787 23.77 13.65 14.51
N SER A 788 23.45 12.78 13.56
CA SER A 788 22.16 12.78 12.89
C SER A 788 21.01 12.50 13.85
N THR A 789 19.88 13.15 13.58
CA THR A 789 18.59 12.92 14.22
C THR A 789 17.58 12.37 13.22
N PHE A 790 16.40 11.94 13.68
CA PHE A 790 15.31 11.53 12.79
C PHE A 790 15.03 12.58 11.71
N ALA A 791 14.83 13.84 12.12
CA ALA A 791 14.56 14.95 11.20
C ALA A 791 15.77 15.35 10.36
N SER A 792 17.02 15.21 10.85
CA SER A 792 18.19 15.71 10.11
C SER A 792 18.50 14.91 8.85
N ILE A 793 18.08 13.64 8.77
CA ILE A 793 18.20 12.80 7.57
C ILE A 793 16.91 12.75 6.74
N ARG A 794 15.93 13.58 7.11
CA ARG A 794 14.61 13.73 6.47
C ARG A 794 14.26 15.21 6.36
N SER A 795 15.21 16.04 5.91
CA SER A 795 15.06 17.49 5.95
C SER A 795 13.90 18.01 5.09
N PHE A 796 13.42 17.20 4.14
CA PHE A 796 12.20 17.45 3.37
C PHE A 796 10.97 17.69 4.27
N TYR A 797 10.95 17.17 5.50
CA TYR A 797 9.88 17.46 6.45
C TYR A 797 9.74 18.94 6.79
N GLN A 798 10.81 19.73 6.66
CA GLN A 798 10.77 21.16 6.94
C GLN A 798 9.91 21.92 5.93
N ASP A 799 9.68 21.33 4.76
CA ASP A 799 8.80 21.87 3.71
C ASP A 799 7.34 21.39 3.86
N ASP A 800 7.05 20.50 4.82
CA ASP A 800 5.71 19.99 5.06
C ASP A 800 4.77 21.10 5.60
N PRO A 801 3.53 21.24 5.08
CA PRO A 801 2.58 22.25 5.53
C PRO A 801 2.30 22.23 7.04
N ALA A 802 2.41 21.07 7.69
CA ALA A 802 2.19 20.88 9.11
C ALA A 802 3.47 20.97 9.96
N TRP A 803 4.65 21.17 9.37
CA TRP A 803 5.94 21.22 10.08
C TRP A 803 5.96 22.23 11.23
N SER A 804 5.32 23.40 11.04
CA SER A 804 5.24 24.43 12.08
C SER A 804 4.63 23.94 13.40
N LYS A 805 3.77 22.92 13.38
CA LYS A 805 3.25 22.26 14.59
C LYS A 805 4.36 21.50 15.33
N ILE A 806 5.22 20.80 14.59
CA ILE A 806 6.35 20.03 15.13
C ILE A 806 7.39 20.98 15.70
N GLU A 807 7.78 22.00 14.94
CA GLU A 807 8.73 23.03 15.41
C GLU A 807 8.24 23.68 16.70
N SER A 808 6.96 24.05 16.77
CA SER A 808 6.38 24.60 18.00
C SER A 808 6.43 23.61 19.16
N TYR A 809 6.24 22.31 18.92
CA TYR A 809 6.26 21.31 19.97
C TYR A 809 7.67 21.10 20.52
N LEU A 810 8.66 20.95 19.64
CA LEU A 810 10.08 20.81 20.00
C LEU A 810 10.63 22.04 20.75
N GLN A 811 10.05 23.22 20.53
CA GLN A 811 10.37 24.45 21.29
C GLN A 811 9.66 24.55 22.65
N GLY A 812 9.01 23.48 23.12
CA GLY A 812 8.32 23.40 24.41
C GLY A 812 6.83 23.79 24.37
N GLY A 813 6.23 23.80 23.18
CA GLY A 813 4.79 23.96 23.00
C GLY A 813 3.97 22.74 23.44
N ALA A 814 2.66 22.78 23.18
CA ALA A 814 1.79 21.64 23.41
C ALA A 814 2.00 20.55 22.34
N ALA A 815 1.74 19.28 22.70
CA ALA A 815 1.77 18.19 21.75
C ALA A 815 0.81 18.45 20.57
N PRO A 816 1.24 18.23 19.32
CA PRO A 816 0.46 18.57 18.16
C PRO A 816 -0.73 17.61 18.01
N THR A 817 -1.82 18.13 17.44
CA THR A 817 -3.02 17.34 17.13
C THR A 817 -3.24 17.32 15.62
N PHE A 818 -3.60 16.14 15.12
CA PHE A 818 -3.85 15.84 13.72
C PHE A 818 -5.19 15.11 13.58
N THR A 819 -5.78 15.18 12.40
CA THR A 819 -6.94 14.37 12.03
C THR A 819 -6.51 13.63 10.78
N TYR A 820 -6.18 12.34 10.90
CA TYR A 820 -5.58 11.58 9.82
C TYR A 820 -6.60 10.77 9.03
N HIS A 821 -6.38 10.71 7.73
CA HIS A 821 -7.12 9.92 6.77
C HIS A 821 -6.22 8.80 6.25
N ARG A 822 -5.86 7.87 7.16
CA ARG A 822 -5.12 6.65 6.80
C ARG A 822 -5.95 5.83 5.83
N PHE A 823 -5.37 5.45 4.69
CA PHE A 823 -6.10 4.72 3.64
C PHE A 823 -6.71 3.43 4.17
N TRP A 824 -5.93 2.66 4.94
CA TRP A 824 -6.41 1.41 5.52
C TRP A 824 -7.63 1.65 6.43
N ALA A 825 -7.63 2.69 7.27
CA ALA A 825 -8.71 2.97 8.20
C ALA A 825 -9.99 3.34 7.46
N GLN A 826 -9.89 4.15 6.40
CA GLN A 826 -11.05 4.51 5.58
C GLN A 826 -11.61 3.31 4.83
N ALA A 827 -10.73 2.47 4.26
CA ALA A 827 -11.12 1.23 3.63
C ALA A 827 -11.82 0.29 4.64
N ASP A 828 -11.30 0.20 5.86
CA ASP A 828 -11.86 -0.63 6.92
C ASP A 828 -13.26 -0.19 7.36
N ILE A 829 -13.46 1.12 7.51
CA ILE A 829 -14.79 1.71 7.81
C ILE A 829 -15.77 1.39 6.68
N ALA A 830 -15.35 1.56 5.42
CA ALA A 830 -16.20 1.22 4.28
C ALA A 830 -16.54 -0.28 4.29
N LEU A 831 -15.56 -1.14 4.47
CA LEU A 831 -15.75 -2.59 4.55
C LEU A 831 -16.69 -2.98 5.69
N ALA A 832 -16.62 -2.29 6.83
CA ALA A 832 -17.49 -2.52 7.97
C ALA A 832 -18.94 -2.17 7.65
N MET A 833 -19.18 -1.08 6.93
CA MET A 833 -20.52 -0.75 6.43
C MET A 833 -21.00 -1.82 5.45
N GLY A 834 -20.18 -2.21 4.48
CA GLY A 834 -20.54 -3.23 3.48
C GLY A 834 -20.83 -4.61 4.09
N SER A 835 -20.08 -5.00 5.12
CA SER A 835 -20.25 -6.28 5.82
C SER A 835 -21.49 -6.28 6.72
N TYR A 836 -21.75 -5.16 7.43
CA TYR A 836 -22.97 -5.01 8.23
C TYR A 836 -24.21 -5.05 7.33
N ALA A 837 -24.17 -4.34 6.19
CA ALA A 837 -25.22 -4.42 5.18
C ALA A 837 -25.41 -5.86 4.71
N GLU A 838 -24.33 -6.59 4.41
CA GLU A 838 -24.45 -7.96 3.92
C GLU A 838 -25.17 -8.90 4.90
N LEU A 839 -24.74 -8.87 6.15
CA LEU A 839 -25.01 -9.95 7.10
C LEU A 839 -26.15 -9.64 8.08
N LEU A 840 -26.33 -8.37 8.46
CA LEU A 840 -27.23 -7.97 9.56
C LEU A 840 -28.36 -7.01 9.13
N GLU A 841 -28.45 -6.68 7.85
CA GLU A 841 -29.59 -5.98 7.22
C GLU A 841 -30.25 -6.85 6.14
#